data_AF-A0A7L1X319-F1
#
_entry.id   AF-A0A7L1X319-F1
#
_cell.length_a   1.000
_cell.length_b   1.000
_cell.length_c   1.000
_cell.angle_alpha   90.00
_cell.angle_beta   90.00
_cell.angle_gamma   90.00
#
_symmetry.space_group_name_H-M   'P 1'
#
loop_
_entity.id
_entity.type
_entity.pdbx_description
1 polymer ?
#
loop_
_entity_poly.entity_id
_entity_poly.type
_entity_poly.pdbx_seq_one_letter_code
_entity_poly.pdbx_strand_id
1 'polypeptide(L)'
;MSDPAVCCFLTKTLCSQGGRLGLPEFQQLVGLPAQQLEETLAAAGPQRFLVVRLGGGGYPAVLAVSDVRVCVRKECGGCDRLHLCKAYLLGKCGRGYRSCKYSHDIISPENKKVLKAHELSCLDENDLRVLLLQNDPFFLPDVCQFYNRKDDICIQKDNCNKLHICRHFLHGECRFFPCKRSHNLLNARALTLLQNGGIDQHIASNIQIIYDHKHAEFNKELKKGKINFHRSRENLLQMPAERNKEPRVPLQMMDSMLQTPPSEAALFIQSSYAGPGSNVPNQSEHQLPKGARGKDKDKKDDSSTKASKADKEDNCDEICLFHVWKYCKNNDKCRHVHYHMPYRWQVYNGVTWNDLPMMEEVEKAYCNPETSSIQSMNINFETMTCSSSSLRRLCTPSSVTKPTFVLTTQWIWYWRNDQGQWIEYGEQGEETGVTAPSSAILENLYLADPDTTISFQVGLHHYQLNFKEMTQTNISYKTRRQVRRRPKFVSSEDVQKIKKGQRDSSIPSQTCPAHWDTSALPELGYKTVELSNTSSEYDKIKQLFHQTMKNHSILKILRIQNPSLWKVFQWQKEQMKKENGGKEVEEKLLFHGTKTSFVEAICVRNFDWRICGSNGTSYGKGSYFARDASYSHAYCESAVKTKTMFVARVLVGDYVRGNATYVRPPPRSVVGLRFYDSCVDNESNPSIFVVFEKYQIYPEYLINYKE
;
A
#
# COMPACT_ATOMS: atom_id res chain seq x y z
N MET A 1 2.70 -0.12 -6.00
CA MET A 1 2.25 -0.14 -4.59
C MET A 1 3.13 -1.15 -3.88
N SER A 2 3.54 -0.89 -2.64
CA SER A 2 4.22 -1.86 -1.78
C SER A 2 3.25 -2.94 -1.25
N ASP A 3 3.75 -4.12 -0.85
CA ASP A 3 2.89 -5.19 -0.28
C ASP A 3 2.32 -4.73 1.09
N PRO A 4 0.98 -4.69 1.27
CA PRO A 4 0.34 -4.39 2.54
C PRO A 4 0.88 -5.14 3.75
N ALA A 5 1.24 -6.42 3.59
CA ALA A 5 1.77 -7.24 4.67
C ALA A 5 3.21 -6.85 5.05
N VAL A 6 4.05 -6.54 4.05
CA VAL A 6 5.41 -6.03 4.30
C VAL A 6 5.33 -4.65 4.96
N CYS A 7 4.45 -3.77 4.47
CA CYS A 7 4.25 -2.48 5.11
C CYS A 7 3.72 -2.61 6.54
N CYS A 8 2.75 -3.47 6.81
CA CYS A 8 2.26 -3.68 8.17
C CYS A 8 3.37 -4.21 9.09
N PHE A 9 4.21 -5.15 8.62
CA PHE A 9 5.41 -5.60 9.34
C PHE A 9 6.40 -4.47 9.62
N LEU A 10 6.76 -3.67 8.62
CA LEU A 10 7.65 -2.50 8.78
C LEU A 10 7.07 -1.47 9.77
N THR A 11 5.76 -1.20 9.72
CA THR A 11 5.07 -0.35 10.70
C THR A 11 5.15 -0.96 12.10
N LYS A 12 4.95 -2.28 12.27
CA LYS A 12 5.07 -2.96 13.58
C LYS A 12 6.49 -2.90 14.15
N THR A 13 7.51 -3.18 13.33
CA THR A 13 8.91 -3.07 13.77
C THR A 13 9.25 -1.64 14.21
N LEU A 14 8.73 -0.61 13.53
CA LEU A 14 8.93 0.77 13.95
C LEU A 14 8.14 1.12 15.23
N CYS A 15 6.87 0.74 15.34
CA CYS A 15 6.03 1.09 16.49
C CYS A 15 6.48 0.41 17.79
N SER A 16 6.88 -0.87 17.71
CA SER A 16 7.49 -1.61 18.83
C SER A 16 8.83 -1.03 19.32
N GLN A 17 9.46 -0.16 18.53
CA GLN A 17 10.66 0.61 18.88
C GLN A 17 10.34 2.12 19.06
N GLY A 18 9.14 2.45 19.55
CA GLY A 18 8.77 3.83 19.86
C GLY A 18 8.49 4.72 18.65
N GLY A 19 8.19 4.13 17.49
CA GLY A 19 7.70 4.79 16.28
C GLY A 19 8.77 5.29 15.31
N ARG A 20 10.06 5.08 15.62
CA ARG A 20 11.22 5.55 14.85
C ARG A 20 12.46 4.68 15.10
N LEU A 21 13.26 4.44 14.06
CA LEU A 21 14.60 3.81 14.15
C LEU A 21 15.60 4.50 13.20
N GLY A 22 16.90 4.36 13.46
CA GLY A 22 17.93 4.61 12.44
C GLY A 22 17.83 3.59 11.30
N LEU A 23 18.06 4.00 10.05
CA LEU A 23 17.94 3.12 8.89
C LEU A 23 18.84 1.86 8.99
N PRO A 24 20.11 1.91 9.47
CA PRO A 24 20.93 0.71 9.62
C PRO A 24 20.38 -0.26 10.67
N GLU A 25 19.94 0.26 11.83
CA GLU A 25 19.34 -0.52 12.92
C GLU A 25 18.05 -1.19 12.46
N PHE A 26 17.22 -0.41 11.75
CA PHE A 26 15.97 -0.88 11.16
C PHE A 26 16.22 -1.95 10.12
N GLN A 27 17.19 -1.75 9.22
CA GLN A 27 17.62 -2.74 8.22
C GLN A 27 18.07 -4.05 8.88
N GLN A 28 18.85 -3.98 9.97
CA GLN A 28 19.31 -5.14 10.73
C GLN A 28 18.13 -5.90 11.37
N LEU A 29 17.20 -5.17 12.01
CA LEU A 29 16.01 -5.75 12.64
C LEU A 29 15.10 -6.46 11.62
N VAL A 30 14.73 -5.77 10.53
CA VAL A 30 13.87 -6.36 9.48
C VAL A 30 14.61 -7.49 8.74
N GLY A 31 15.92 -7.36 8.54
CA GLY A 31 16.77 -8.33 7.85
C GLY A 31 16.60 -8.30 6.33
N LEU A 32 16.30 -7.14 5.77
CA LEU A 32 16.19 -6.92 4.32
C LEU A 32 17.51 -6.33 3.76
N PRO A 33 17.87 -6.61 2.50
CA PRO A 33 18.89 -5.85 1.79
C PRO A 33 18.57 -4.35 1.79
N ALA A 34 19.59 -3.49 1.91
CA ALA A 34 19.43 -2.02 1.99
C ALA A 34 18.55 -1.48 0.85
N GLN A 35 18.87 -1.86 -0.40
CA GLN A 35 18.11 -1.47 -1.59
C GLN A 35 16.64 -1.92 -1.51
N GLN A 36 16.36 -3.16 -1.10
CA GLN A 36 14.98 -3.67 -1.00
C GLN A 36 14.18 -2.92 0.07
N LEU A 37 14.81 -2.54 1.18
CA LEU A 37 14.19 -1.71 2.20
C LEU A 37 13.91 -0.30 1.66
N GLU A 38 14.90 0.37 1.05
CA GLU A 38 14.73 1.70 0.46
C GLU A 38 13.64 1.73 -0.63
N GLU A 39 13.62 0.75 -1.52
CA GLU A 39 12.58 0.59 -2.55
C GLU A 39 11.19 0.37 -1.92
N THR A 40 11.10 -0.42 -0.85
CA THR A 40 9.82 -0.66 -0.14
C THR A 40 9.32 0.60 0.57
N LEU A 41 10.19 1.35 1.23
CA LEU A 41 9.87 2.61 1.90
C LEU A 41 9.45 3.68 0.88
N ALA A 42 10.16 3.78 -0.25
CA ALA A 42 9.81 4.68 -1.34
C ALA A 42 8.47 4.31 -2.02
N ALA A 43 8.19 3.02 -2.21
CA ALA A 43 6.95 2.52 -2.81
C ALA A 43 5.71 2.65 -1.91
N ALA A 44 5.91 2.74 -0.59
CA ALA A 44 4.88 3.04 0.41
C ALA A 44 4.67 4.54 0.63
N GLY A 45 5.74 5.34 0.49
CA GLY A 45 5.70 6.80 0.46
C GLY A 45 5.61 7.49 1.84
N PRO A 46 5.76 8.84 1.86
CA PRO A 46 5.94 9.63 3.07
C PRO A 46 4.72 9.70 4.00
N GLN A 47 3.53 9.30 3.52
CA GLN A 47 2.32 9.19 4.35
C GLN A 47 2.30 7.92 5.23
N ARG A 48 3.25 6.98 5.00
CA ARG A 48 3.36 5.73 5.76
C ARG A 48 4.75 5.52 6.36
N PHE A 49 5.81 5.87 5.62
CA PHE A 49 7.17 5.89 6.16
C PHE A 49 7.88 7.19 5.77
N LEU A 50 8.22 7.98 6.78
CA LEU A 50 8.97 9.22 6.61
C LEU A 50 10.46 8.94 6.85
N VAL A 51 11.26 8.98 5.77
CA VAL A 51 12.72 8.84 5.82
C VAL A 51 13.35 10.23 5.90
N VAL A 52 14.11 10.51 6.95
CA VAL A 52 14.73 11.83 7.20
C VAL A 52 16.19 11.69 7.62
N ARG A 53 17.05 12.61 7.20
CA ARG A 53 18.39 12.77 7.81
C ARG A 53 18.27 13.69 9.02
N LEU A 54 18.60 13.15 10.19
CA LEU A 54 18.76 13.95 11.41
C LEU A 54 20.07 14.74 11.32
N GLY A 55 20.14 15.90 11.98
CA GLY A 55 21.31 16.79 11.89
C GLY A 55 22.59 16.15 12.46
N GLY A 56 23.76 16.47 11.90
CA GLY A 56 25.05 16.01 12.41
C GLY A 56 25.73 14.90 11.60
N GLY A 57 25.39 14.72 10.32
CA GLY A 57 26.10 13.79 9.42
C GLY A 57 25.81 12.29 9.62
N GLY A 58 24.96 11.95 10.58
CA GLY A 58 24.53 10.57 10.84
C GLY A 58 23.67 9.97 9.73
N TYR A 59 23.46 8.65 9.82
CA TYR A 59 22.57 7.91 8.95
C TYR A 59 21.12 8.44 9.01
N PRO A 60 20.33 8.31 7.93
CA PRO A 60 18.91 8.65 7.96
C PRO A 60 18.15 7.78 8.97
N ALA A 61 17.06 8.31 9.52
CA ALA A 61 16.09 7.62 10.35
C ALA A 61 14.77 7.41 9.59
N VAL A 62 14.01 6.39 9.97
CA VAL A 62 12.70 6.07 9.42
C VAL A 62 11.65 6.21 10.52
N LEU A 63 10.56 6.94 10.25
CA LEU A 63 9.43 7.12 11.16
C LEU A 63 8.16 6.47 10.58
N ALA A 64 7.35 5.85 11.44
CA ALA A 64 6.04 5.33 11.07
C ALA A 64 4.99 6.46 11.04
N VAL A 65 4.41 6.71 9.87
CA VAL A 65 3.38 7.73 9.64
C VAL A 65 2.04 7.06 9.36
N SER A 66 0.94 7.71 9.69
CA SER A 66 -0.40 7.24 9.34
C SER A 66 -1.42 8.38 9.26
N ASP A 67 -2.44 8.19 8.43
CA ASP A 67 -3.60 9.08 8.32
C ASP A 67 -4.84 8.63 9.10
N VAL A 68 -4.76 7.52 9.85
CA VAL A 68 -5.83 7.14 10.80
C VAL A 68 -6.00 8.20 11.90
N ARG A 69 -7.23 8.56 12.24
CA ARG A 69 -7.56 9.56 13.28
C ARG A 69 -8.66 9.05 14.20
N VAL A 70 -8.74 9.63 15.40
CA VAL A 70 -9.85 9.43 16.34
C VAL A 70 -11.07 10.28 15.94
N CYS A 71 -12.26 9.77 16.23
CA CYS A 71 -13.53 10.47 16.03
C CYS A 71 -13.72 11.54 17.11
N VAL A 72 -13.89 12.80 16.69
CA VAL A 72 -14.11 13.95 17.58
C VAL A 72 -15.59 14.31 17.79
N ARG A 73 -16.52 13.52 17.24
CA ARG A 73 -17.97 13.74 17.36
C ARG A 73 -18.46 13.21 18.72
N LYS A 74 -19.32 13.98 19.41
CA LYS A 74 -19.92 13.59 20.71
C LYS A 74 -20.91 12.42 20.61
N GLU A 75 -21.52 12.30 19.43
CA GLU A 75 -22.46 11.28 18.98
C GLU A 75 -22.10 10.94 17.52
N CYS A 76 -22.15 9.67 17.14
CA CYS A 76 -21.71 9.21 15.83
C CYS A 76 -22.44 7.92 15.45
N GLY A 77 -23.17 7.92 14.33
CA GLY A 77 -23.82 6.72 13.77
C GLY A 77 -22.87 5.80 12.99
N GLY A 78 -21.57 5.85 13.29
CA GLY A 78 -20.50 5.24 12.49
C GLY A 78 -19.77 6.25 11.59
N CYS A 79 -18.46 6.04 11.42
CA CYS A 79 -17.61 6.77 10.47
C CYS A 79 -16.30 6.01 10.22
N ASP A 80 -15.45 6.60 9.39
CA ASP A 80 -14.10 6.18 8.97
C ASP A 80 -13.00 6.39 10.04
N ARG A 81 -13.36 6.63 11.30
CA ARG A 81 -12.42 6.99 12.38
C ARG A 81 -12.55 6.09 13.61
N LEU A 82 -11.48 6.02 14.39
CA LEU A 82 -11.43 5.22 15.62
C LEU A 82 -12.26 5.88 16.74
N HIS A 83 -13.04 5.09 17.48
CA HIS A 83 -13.90 5.59 18.55
C HIS A 83 -13.29 5.25 19.92
N LEU A 84 -12.44 6.16 20.44
CA LEU A 84 -11.54 5.85 21.58
C LEU A 84 -11.43 6.96 22.62
N CYS A 85 -11.14 6.55 23.86
CA CYS A 85 -10.93 7.44 24.99
C CYS A 85 -9.55 8.14 24.93
N LYS A 86 -9.53 9.45 24.61
CA LYS A 86 -8.30 10.29 24.65
C LYS A 86 -7.53 10.16 25.97
N ALA A 87 -8.25 10.13 27.10
CA ALA A 87 -7.62 10.02 28.42
C ALA A 87 -6.95 8.65 28.66
N TYR A 88 -7.48 7.56 28.09
CA TYR A 88 -6.90 6.22 28.23
C TYR A 88 -5.59 6.09 27.43
N LEU A 89 -5.61 6.55 26.17
CA LEU A 89 -4.42 6.62 25.30
C LEU A 89 -3.32 7.56 25.82
N LEU A 90 -3.66 8.50 26.72
CA LEU A 90 -2.70 9.34 27.44
C LEU A 90 -2.36 8.82 28.86
N GLY A 91 -2.84 7.64 29.26
CA GLY A 91 -2.52 7.01 30.56
C GLY A 91 -3.20 7.66 31.78
N LYS A 92 -4.30 8.38 31.57
CA LYS A 92 -4.93 9.29 32.56
C LYS A 92 -6.42 9.02 32.83
N CYS A 93 -7.01 7.98 32.25
CA CYS A 93 -8.42 7.70 32.49
C CYS A 93 -8.63 7.10 33.88
N GLY A 94 -8.93 7.93 34.87
CA GLY A 94 -9.35 7.49 36.22
C GLY A 94 -10.73 6.81 36.28
N ARG A 95 -11.38 6.58 35.14
CA ARG A 95 -12.60 5.77 35.01
C ARG A 95 -12.20 4.41 34.45
N GLY A 96 -12.53 3.35 35.18
CA GLY A 96 -12.26 1.97 34.73
C GLY A 96 -13.01 1.62 33.44
N TYR A 97 -12.60 0.52 32.80
CA TYR A 97 -13.16 0.03 31.53
C TYR A 97 -14.70 0.05 31.45
N ARG A 98 -15.39 -0.28 32.56
CA ARG A 98 -16.86 -0.35 32.64
C ARG A 98 -17.57 0.99 32.92
N SER A 99 -16.85 2.10 33.15
CA SER A 99 -17.45 3.39 33.57
C SER A 99 -16.99 4.62 32.77
N CYS A 100 -16.29 4.42 31.65
CA CYS A 100 -16.01 5.46 30.67
C CYS A 100 -17.06 5.49 29.55
N LYS A 101 -17.42 6.68 29.03
CA LYS A 101 -18.34 6.81 27.87
C LYS A 101 -17.68 6.35 26.55
N TYR A 102 -16.36 6.35 26.47
CA TYR A 102 -15.61 6.06 25.26
C TYR A 102 -14.84 4.75 25.40
N SER A 103 -14.74 3.97 24.32
CA SER A 103 -14.03 2.68 24.35
C SER A 103 -12.59 2.84 24.81
N HIS A 104 -12.14 1.89 25.62
CA HIS A 104 -10.72 1.71 25.96
C HIS A 104 -10.06 0.64 25.07
N ASP A 105 -10.83 -0.15 24.31
CA ASP A 105 -10.29 -1.18 23.40
C ASP A 105 -10.02 -0.58 22.01
N ILE A 106 -8.74 -0.42 21.64
CA ILE A 106 -8.32 0.05 20.31
C ILE A 106 -8.78 -0.91 19.20
N ILE A 107 -8.78 -2.22 19.47
CA ILE A 107 -9.01 -3.30 18.50
C ILE A 107 -10.47 -3.80 18.57
N SER A 108 -11.38 -2.97 19.09
CA SER A 108 -12.82 -3.23 19.20
C SER A 108 -13.48 -3.50 17.84
N PRO A 109 -14.59 -4.26 17.79
CA PRO A 109 -15.22 -4.70 16.53
C PRO A 109 -15.53 -3.58 15.53
N GLU A 110 -15.89 -2.40 16.04
CA GLU A 110 -16.16 -1.18 15.27
C GLU A 110 -14.87 -0.65 14.63
N ASN A 111 -13.80 -0.57 15.42
CA ASN A 111 -12.49 -0.07 15.01
C ASN A 111 -11.77 -1.04 14.05
N LYS A 112 -12.00 -2.35 14.14
CA LYS A 112 -11.38 -3.35 13.23
C LYS A 112 -11.58 -3.02 11.76
N LYS A 113 -12.73 -2.45 11.38
CA LYS A 113 -13.00 -2.01 9.98
C LYS A 113 -12.10 -0.85 9.56
N VAL A 114 -11.94 0.16 10.42
CA VAL A 114 -11.07 1.32 10.20
C VAL A 114 -9.59 0.90 10.16
N LEU A 115 -9.16 0.06 11.11
CA LEU A 115 -7.81 -0.49 11.14
C LEU A 115 -7.50 -1.33 9.88
N LYS A 116 -8.47 -2.10 9.36
CA LYS A 116 -8.30 -2.84 8.09
C LYS A 116 -8.19 -1.89 6.89
N ALA A 117 -9.00 -0.84 6.82
CA ALA A 117 -8.97 0.15 5.74
C ALA A 117 -7.65 0.94 5.67
N HIS A 118 -7.00 1.18 6.82
CA HIS A 118 -5.66 1.79 6.89
C HIS A 118 -4.50 0.76 6.89
N GLU A 119 -4.78 -0.52 6.66
CA GLU A 119 -3.79 -1.62 6.67
C GLU A 119 -2.96 -1.73 7.97
N LEU A 120 -3.61 -1.51 9.11
CA LEU A 120 -3.04 -1.51 10.46
C LEU A 120 -3.34 -2.78 11.28
N SER A 121 -4.04 -3.76 10.70
CA SER A 121 -4.58 -4.94 11.42
C SER A 121 -3.57 -5.94 12.00
N CYS A 122 -2.26 -5.76 11.79
CA CYS A 122 -1.21 -6.59 12.41
C CYS A 122 -0.60 -5.98 13.68
N LEU A 123 -0.93 -4.71 13.97
CA LEU A 123 -0.42 -3.96 15.11
C LEU A 123 -1.21 -4.32 16.37
N ASP A 124 -0.52 -4.43 17.51
CA ASP A 124 -1.18 -4.61 18.80
C ASP A 124 -1.54 -3.26 19.44
N GLU A 125 -2.12 -3.29 20.64
CA GLU A 125 -2.61 -2.10 21.32
C GLU A 125 -1.49 -1.10 21.64
N ASN A 126 -0.28 -1.58 21.95
CA ASN A 126 0.86 -0.73 22.25
C ASN A 126 1.43 -0.09 20.98
N ASP A 127 1.57 -0.88 19.91
CA ASP A 127 1.96 -0.36 18.59
C ASP A 127 1.01 0.75 18.12
N LEU A 128 -0.30 0.48 18.18
CA LEU A 128 -1.34 1.41 17.74
C LEU A 128 -1.34 2.67 18.60
N ARG A 129 -1.12 2.56 19.91
CA ARG A 129 -0.96 3.70 20.83
C ARG A 129 0.22 4.58 20.42
N VAL A 130 1.39 4.00 20.15
CA VAL A 130 2.58 4.75 19.66
C VAL A 130 2.28 5.44 18.33
N LEU A 131 1.71 4.72 17.36
CA LEU A 131 1.39 5.25 16.04
C LEU A 131 0.38 6.41 16.10
N LEU A 132 -0.65 6.28 16.93
CA LEU A 132 -1.69 7.31 17.12
C LEU A 132 -1.15 8.56 17.80
N LEU A 133 -0.42 8.41 18.91
CA LEU A 133 0.10 9.54 19.69
C LEU A 133 1.06 10.42 18.88
N GLN A 134 1.84 9.85 17.95
CA GLN A 134 2.77 10.62 17.12
C GLN A 134 2.17 11.20 15.83
N ASN A 135 0.97 10.74 15.40
CA ASN A 135 0.38 11.14 14.12
C ASN A 135 -0.91 11.97 14.20
N ASP A 136 -1.76 11.75 15.21
CA ASP A 136 -3.07 12.43 15.31
C ASP A 136 -2.97 13.71 16.16
N PRO A 137 -3.21 14.91 15.58
CA PRO A 137 -3.20 16.17 16.32
C PRO A 137 -4.18 16.21 17.49
N PHE A 138 -5.21 15.35 17.50
CA PHE A 138 -6.18 15.24 18.58
C PHE A 138 -5.56 14.96 19.95
N PHE A 139 -4.37 14.36 20.03
CA PHE A 139 -3.71 14.09 21.32
C PHE A 139 -2.98 15.30 21.92
N LEU A 140 -2.63 16.29 21.10
CA LEU A 140 -1.90 17.48 21.56
C LEU A 140 -2.70 18.32 22.59
N PRO A 141 -2.03 19.11 23.45
CA PRO A 141 -2.65 20.19 24.19
C PRO A 141 -3.05 21.34 23.26
N ASP A 142 -4.12 22.08 23.59
CA ASP A 142 -4.58 23.18 22.73
C ASP A 142 -3.54 24.30 22.63
N VAL A 143 -3.53 24.99 21.49
CA VAL A 143 -2.62 26.09 21.21
C VAL A 143 -3.07 27.37 21.93
N CYS A 144 -2.14 28.11 22.52
CA CYS A 144 -2.43 29.38 23.20
C CYS A 144 -2.91 30.42 22.18
N GLN A 145 -4.18 30.84 22.31
CA GLN A 145 -4.76 31.84 21.41
C GLN A 145 -4.10 33.22 21.56
N PHE A 146 -3.75 33.63 22.78
CA PHE A 146 -3.09 34.92 23.03
C PHE A 146 -1.70 34.99 22.37
N TYR A 147 -0.88 33.94 22.54
CA TYR A 147 0.38 33.78 21.81
C TYR A 147 0.21 33.77 20.28
N ASN A 148 -1.00 33.47 19.78
CA ASN A 148 -1.29 33.47 18.34
C ASN A 148 -1.97 34.75 17.82
N ARG A 149 -2.33 35.73 18.68
CA ARG A 149 -2.79 37.07 18.26
C ARG A 149 -1.63 37.94 17.76
N LYS A 150 -1.87 39.17 17.30
CA LYS A 150 -0.83 40.03 16.70
C LYS A 150 0.27 40.43 17.68
N ASP A 151 -0.07 40.53 18.96
CA ASP A 151 0.64 41.35 19.94
C ASP A 151 1.60 40.52 20.84
N ASP A 152 1.79 39.24 20.51
CA ASP A 152 2.71 38.24 21.12
C ASP A 152 2.58 37.95 22.63
N ILE A 153 1.91 38.80 23.40
CA ILE A 153 1.83 38.73 24.87
C ILE A 153 0.78 37.71 25.32
N CYS A 154 1.24 36.57 25.84
CA CYS A 154 0.44 35.74 26.73
C CYS A 154 0.56 36.28 28.17
N ILE A 155 -0.54 36.82 28.72
CA ILE A 155 -0.60 37.38 30.08
C ILE A 155 -0.14 36.36 31.15
N GLN A 156 -0.49 35.09 30.96
CA GLN A 156 -0.14 34.00 31.88
C GLN A 156 1.35 33.60 31.86
N LYS A 157 2.14 34.09 30.89
CA LYS A 157 3.56 33.76 30.66
C LYS A 157 3.87 32.29 30.98
N ASP A 158 4.57 32.03 32.07
CA ASP A 158 5.07 30.71 32.42
C ASP A 158 4.04 29.77 33.08
N ASN A 159 2.90 30.30 33.49
CA ASN A 159 1.78 29.54 34.04
C ASN A 159 0.74 29.12 32.98
N CYS A 160 0.92 29.48 31.70
CA CYS A 160 -0.04 29.14 30.65
C CYS A 160 -0.03 27.64 30.31
N ASN A 161 -1.13 26.94 30.53
CA ASN A 161 -1.27 25.49 30.28
C ASN A 161 -1.52 25.11 28.79
N LYS A 162 -1.23 26.02 27.85
CA LYS A 162 -1.50 25.89 26.41
C LYS A 162 -0.21 26.04 25.61
N LEU A 163 -0.11 25.37 24.45
CA LEU A 163 1.12 25.38 23.64
C LEU A 163 1.43 26.77 23.07
N HIS A 164 2.62 27.30 23.36
CA HIS A 164 3.16 28.53 22.76
C HIS A 164 3.87 28.20 21.43
N ILE A 165 3.08 27.69 20.48
CA ILE A 165 3.52 27.23 19.16
C ILE A 165 2.66 27.93 18.09
N CYS A 166 3.20 28.07 16.88
CA CYS A 166 2.46 28.59 15.73
C CYS A 166 1.25 27.69 15.41
N ARG A 167 0.03 28.22 15.51
CA ARG A 167 -1.20 27.45 15.18
C ARG A 167 -1.17 26.93 13.75
N HIS A 168 -0.65 27.73 12.81
CA HIS A 168 -0.60 27.39 11.39
C HIS A 168 0.43 26.30 11.09
N PHE A 169 1.50 26.18 11.88
CA PHE A 169 2.45 25.07 11.79
C PHE A 169 1.77 23.75 12.17
N LEU A 170 1.01 23.76 13.28
CA LEU A 170 0.25 22.61 13.77
C LEU A 170 -0.99 22.25 12.92
N HIS A 171 -1.34 23.07 11.92
CA HIS A 171 -2.33 22.73 10.88
C HIS A 171 -1.68 22.37 9.53
N GLY A 172 -0.34 22.48 9.39
CA GLY A 172 0.36 22.28 8.13
C GLY A 172 0.29 23.45 7.14
N GLU A 173 -0.23 24.61 7.55
CA GLU A 173 -0.55 25.76 6.69
C GLU A 173 0.39 26.98 6.85
N CYS A 174 1.47 26.88 7.64
CA CYS A 174 2.33 28.03 7.91
C CYS A 174 3.09 28.48 6.65
N ARG A 175 2.76 29.68 6.15
CA ARG A 175 3.31 30.27 4.91
C ARG A 175 4.53 31.17 5.14
N PHE A 176 5.08 31.19 6.35
CA PHE A 176 6.08 32.16 6.79
C PHE A 176 7.45 31.51 6.99
N PHE A 177 8.46 32.03 6.29
CA PHE A 177 9.83 31.54 6.36
C PHE A 177 10.81 32.74 6.36
N PRO A 178 11.38 33.14 7.53
CA PRO A 178 11.11 32.61 8.87
C PRO A 178 9.70 32.96 9.38
N CYS A 179 9.18 32.17 10.32
CA CYS A 179 7.97 32.51 11.06
C CYS A 179 8.32 33.28 12.35
N LYS A 180 7.49 34.25 12.75
CA LYS A 180 7.62 34.95 14.04
C LYS A 180 7.24 34.09 15.25
N ARG A 181 6.61 32.93 15.04
CA ARG A 181 6.09 32.04 16.09
C ARG A 181 6.91 30.76 16.13
N SER A 182 7.11 30.22 17.34
CA SER A 182 7.88 28.99 17.53
C SER A 182 7.24 27.83 16.77
N HIS A 183 8.07 27.09 16.04
CA HIS A 183 7.76 25.79 15.44
C HIS A 183 8.43 24.65 16.25
N ASN A 184 9.14 24.95 17.33
CA ASN A 184 9.91 23.99 18.12
C ASN A 184 9.10 23.48 19.32
N LEU A 185 8.50 22.30 19.21
CA LEU A 185 7.80 21.55 20.27
C LEU A 185 8.76 20.96 21.33
N LEU A 186 10.06 20.91 21.03
CA LEU A 186 11.11 20.40 21.93
C LEU A 186 11.75 21.50 22.79
N ASN A 187 11.26 22.75 22.71
CA ASN A 187 11.60 23.76 23.71
C ASN A 187 11.07 23.32 25.09
N ALA A 188 11.80 23.63 26.17
CA ALA A 188 11.51 23.12 27.51
C ALA A 188 10.04 23.25 27.92
N ARG A 189 9.42 24.42 27.69
CA ARG A 189 8.00 24.68 28.00
C ARG A 189 7.06 23.75 27.22
N ALA A 190 7.26 23.62 25.91
CA ALA A 190 6.40 22.78 25.08
C ALA A 190 6.58 21.29 25.41
N LEU A 191 7.82 20.85 25.64
CA LEU A 191 8.14 19.49 26.04
C LEU A 191 7.51 19.13 27.40
N THR A 192 7.62 20.00 28.41
CA THR A 192 6.96 19.79 29.72
C THR A 192 5.44 19.73 29.59
N LEU A 193 4.81 20.53 28.71
CA LEU A 193 3.36 20.45 28.46
C LEU A 193 2.95 19.14 27.74
N LEU A 194 3.82 18.57 26.90
CA LEU A 194 3.60 17.27 26.26
C LEU A 194 3.79 16.11 27.25
N GLN A 195 4.86 16.13 28.04
CA GLN A 195 5.14 15.15 29.10
C GLN A 195 4.05 15.14 30.17
N ASN A 196 3.72 16.31 30.73
CA ASN A 196 2.56 16.49 31.61
C ASN A 196 1.24 16.17 30.90
N GLY A 197 1.22 16.15 29.57
CA GLY A 197 0.10 15.75 28.72
C GLY A 197 -0.12 14.23 28.64
N GLY A 198 0.94 13.42 28.80
CA GLY A 198 0.95 11.96 28.56
C GLY A 198 1.68 11.55 27.26
N ILE A 199 2.50 12.45 26.70
CA ILE A 199 3.34 12.25 25.51
C ILE A 199 4.80 12.38 25.95
N ASP A 200 5.58 11.29 25.86
CA ASP A 200 6.99 11.29 26.26
C ASP A 200 7.91 12.05 25.27
N GLN A 201 9.19 12.17 25.64
CA GLN A 201 10.18 12.92 24.86
C GLN A 201 10.54 12.26 23.52
N HIS A 202 10.43 10.94 23.38
CA HIS A 202 10.68 10.24 22.12
C HIS A 202 9.52 10.48 21.14
N ILE A 203 8.28 10.31 21.59
CA ILE A 203 7.07 10.63 20.82
C ILE A 203 7.04 12.12 20.47
N ALA A 204 7.36 13.03 21.40
CA ALA A 204 7.49 14.46 21.10
C ALA A 204 8.55 14.76 20.01
N SER A 205 9.68 14.04 20.01
CA SER A 205 10.71 14.14 18.96
C SER A 205 10.19 13.67 17.60
N ASN A 206 9.42 12.59 17.56
CA ASN A 206 8.79 12.09 16.33
C ASN A 206 7.74 13.07 15.80
N ILE A 207 6.92 13.64 16.68
CA ILE A 207 5.94 14.68 16.34
C ILE A 207 6.64 15.90 15.70
N GLN A 208 7.73 16.40 16.30
CA GLN A 208 8.50 17.52 15.75
C GLN A 208 8.94 17.24 14.31
N ILE A 209 9.55 16.08 14.06
CA ILE A 209 10.01 15.66 12.73
C ILE A 209 8.87 15.61 11.71
N ILE A 210 7.71 15.06 12.10
CA ILE A 210 6.54 14.94 11.23
C ILE A 210 6.00 16.33 10.85
N TYR A 211 5.94 17.29 11.78
CA TYR A 211 5.50 18.65 11.48
C TYR A 211 6.53 19.46 10.70
N ASP A 212 7.82 19.34 10.98
CA ASP A 212 8.88 19.99 10.20
C ASP A 212 8.89 19.50 8.75
N HIS A 213 8.71 18.20 8.51
CA HIS A 213 8.55 17.65 7.17
C HIS A 213 7.31 18.21 6.46
N LYS A 214 6.12 18.15 7.10
CA LYS A 214 4.88 18.71 6.54
C LYS A 214 5.01 20.20 6.20
N HIS A 215 5.66 20.97 7.08
CA HIS A 215 5.94 22.38 6.87
C HIS A 215 6.93 22.66 5.72
N ALA A 216 7.95 21.82 5.58
CA ALA A 216 8.91 21.91 4.48
C ALA A 216 8.25 21.62 3.12
N GLU A 217 7.48 20.53 3.00
CA GLU A 217 6.76 20.18 1.77
C GLU A 217 5.74 21.25 1.38
N PHE A 218 4.92 21.71 2.33
CA PHE A 218 3.94 22.78 2.08
C PHE A 218 4.61 24.07 1.55
N ASN A 219 5.77 24.45 2.09
CA ASN A 219 6.50 25.61 1.60
C ASN A 219 7.24 25.37 0.26
N LYS A 220 7.57 24.13 -0.11
CA LYS A 220 8.02 23.79 -1.48
C LYS A 220 6.88 24.01 -2.48
N GLU A 221 5.68 23.51 -2.19
CA GLU A 221 4.52 23.68 -3.08
C GLU A 221 4.10 25.15 -3.21
N LEU A 222 4.10 25.93 -2.13
CA LEU A 222 3.84 27.37 -2.21
C LEU A 222 4.87 28.12 -3.07
N LYS A 223 6.14 27.69 -3.08
CA LYS A 223 7.17 28.28 -3.95
C LYS A 223 6.94 27.93 -5.42
N LYS A 224 6.59 26.67 -5.74
CA LYS A 224 6.18 26.26 -7.09
C LYS A 224 4.98 27.08 -7.58
N GLY A 225 3.95 27.21 -6.75
CA GLY A 225 2.73 27.96 -7.08
C GLY A 225 2.98 29.45 -7.37
N LYS A 226 3.84 30.12 -6.59
CA LYS A 226 4.15 31.55 -6.80
C LYS A 226 4.87 31.85 -8.11
N ILE A 227 5.69 30.94 -8.64
CA ILE A 227 6.38 31.13 -9.92
C ILE A 227 5.36 31.30 -11.07
N ASN A 228 4.23 30.60 -11.02
CA ASN A 228 3.19 30.68 -12.05
C ASN A 228 2.36 31.99 -12.01
N PHE A 229 2.43 32.78 -10.94
CA PHE A 229 1.72 34.08 -10.87
C PHE A 229 2.53 35.26 -11.38
N HIS A 230 3.85 35.18 -11.44
CA HIS A 230 4.69 36.27 -11.97
C HIS A 230 4.69 36.38 -13.49
N ARG A 231 4.21 35.36 -14.22
CA ARG A 231 4.15 35.33 -15.69
C ARG A 231 2.78 35.69 -16.29
N SER A 232 1.84 36.09 -15.44
CA SER A 232 0.41 36.21 -15.76
C SER A 232 -0.14 37.61 -15.45
N ARG A 233 0.73 38.64 -15.51
CA ARG A 233 0.38 40.04 -15.23
C ARG A 233 0.94 41.05 -16.24
N GLU A 234 1.39 40.54 -17.38
CA GLU A 234 1.66 41.32 -18.59
C GLU A 234 0.63 40.90 -19.64
N ASN A 235 0.26 41.82 -20.54
CA ASN A 235 -0.79 41.67 -21.57
C ASN A 235 -2.24 41.51 -21.04
N LEU A 236 -2.80 42.61 -20.55
CA LEU A 236 -4.25 42.86 -20.66
C LEU A 236 -4.55 44.31 -21.09
N LEU A 237 -4.24 44.57 -22.37
CA LEU A 237 -4.71 45.67 -23.22
C LEU A 237 -4.22 47.10 -22.94
N GLN A 238 -4.34 47.95 -23.97
CA GLN A 238 -3.65 49.24 -24.10
C GLN A 238 -4.59 50.32 -24.65
N MET A 239 -4.97 51.28 -23.79
CA MET A 239 -5.45 52.63 -24.12
C MET A 239 -6.80 52.75 -24.89
N PRO A 240 -7.40 53.96 -24.99
CA PRO A 240 -7.07 55.24 -24.34
C PRO A 240 -8.08 55.63 -23.25
N ALA A 241 -7.89 56.81 -22.65
CA ALA A 241 -8.80 57.39 -21.66
C ALA A 241 -9.45 58.68 -22.19
N GLU A 242 -10.75 58.84 -21.97
CA GLU A 242 -11.43 60.14 -22.06
C GLU A 242 -11.94 60.60 -20.68
N ARG A 243 -12.08 61.92 -20.53
CA ARG A 243 -12.28 62.63 -19.26
C ARG A 243 -13.64 63.31 -19.26
N ASN A 244 -14.46 63.15 -18.21
CA ASN A 244 -15.27 64.26 -17.68
C ASN A 244 -15.88 64.02 -16.27
N LYS A 245 -15.62 64.99 -15.38
CA LYS A 245 -16.54 65.59 -14.37
C LYS A 245 -17.12 64.73 -13.23
N GLU A 246 -16.48 64.88 -12.06
CA GLU A 246 -17.10 65.18 -10.75
C GLU A 246 -18.24 66.24 -10.84
N PRO A 247 -19.17 66.42 -9.85
CA PRO A 247 -18.91 66.47 -8.39
C PRO A 247 -20.12 65.97 -7.50
N ARG A 248 -20.36 66.20 -6.18
CA ARG A 248 -19.61 66.72 -4.98
C ARG A 248 -20.35 66.43 -3.64
N VAL A 249 -19.61 66.57 -2.51
CA VAL A 249 -19.98 66.84 -1.08
C VAL A 249 -20.85 65.85 -0.23
N PRO A 250 -20.73 65.87 1.13
CA PRO A 250 -21.01 64.70 2.02
C PRO A 250 -21.75 65.06 3.35
N LEU A 251 -21.28 64.53 4.51
CA LEU A 251 -21.67 64.79 5.94
C LEU A 251 -22.85 63.94 6.49
N GLN A 252 -22.99 63.61 7.79
CA GLN A 252 -22.14 63.82 8.99
C GLN A 252 -22.34 62.72 10.07
N MET A 253 -21.62 62.81 11.21
CA MET A 253 -21.77 61.99 12.41
C MET A 253 -22.79 62.56 13.42
N MET A 254 -23.53 61.70 14.15
CA MET A 254 -24.01 61.84 15.56
C MET A 254 -25.11 60.79 15.88
N ASP A 255 -25.46 60.43 17.13
CA ASP A 255 -24.71 60.23 18.39
C ASP A 255 -25.64 59.52 19.43
N SER A 256 -25.10 59.08 20.57
CA SER A 256 -25.79 58.79 21.85
C SER A 256 -26.68 57.53 21.99
N MET A 257 -26.89 57.13 23.25
CA MET A 257 -27.70 55.99 23.72
C MET A 257 -28.74 56.47 24.76
N LEU A 258 -29.88 55.75 24.93
CA LEU A 258 -30.37 55.16 26.21
C LEU A 258 -31.90 54.91 26.25
N GLN A 259 -32.30 54.08 27.24
CA GLN A 259 -33.67 53.85 27.79
C GLN A 259 -34.69 53.10 26.89
N THR A 260 -35.61 52.21 27.34
CA THR A 260 -35.78 51.17 28.42
C THR A 260 -37.29 51.05 28.79
N PRO A 261 -37.79 49.97 29.45
CA PRO A 261 -37.41 48.56 29.46
C PRO A 261 -38.56 47.69 28.84
N PRO A 262 -39.53 46.97 29.50
CA PRO A 262 -39.72 46.50 30.89
C PRO A 262 -39.84 44.94 31.04
N SER A 263 -40.51 44.53 32.13
CA SER A 263 -41.07 43.23 32.61
C SER A 263 -41.59 42.18 31.60
N GLU A 264 -41.73 40.89 31.94
CA GLU A 264 -41.78 40.17 33.25
C GLU A 264 -40.67 39.07 33.36
N ALA A 265 -39.94 38.91 34.48
CA ALA A 265 -40.27 38.20 35.74
C ALA A 265 -40.65 36.70 35.54
N ALA A 266 -39.92 35.65 35.96
CA ALA A 266 -38.85 35.40 36.98
C ALA A 266 -39.33 35.06 38.42
N LEU A 267 -38.35 34.74 39.30
CA LEU A 267 -38.45 34.35 40.74
C LEU A 267 -38.57 32.83 40.99
N PHE A 268 -38.04 32.20 42.06
CA PHE A 268 -37.23 32.63 43.23
C PHE A 268 -35.97 31.72 43.38
N ILE A 269 -35.10 31.78 44.41
CA ILE A 269 -34.22 32.85 44.95
C ILE A 269 -33.67 32.41 46.34
N GLN A 270 -32.32 32.42 46.53
CA GLN A 270 -31.59 32.49 47.84
C GLN A 270 -31.77 31.33 48.86
N SER A 271 -30.94 31.11 49.90
CA SER A 271 -29.57 31.58 50.27
C SER A 271 -28.79 30.37 50.89
N SER A 272 -27.93 30.32 51.95
CA SER A 272 -27.41 31.19 53.04
C SER A 272 -25.99 30.72 53.47
N TYR A 273 -25.34 31.39 54.44
CA TYR A 273 -24.03 31.01 55.03
C TYR A 273 -24.15 30.50 56.48
N ALA A 274 -23.33 29.51 56.87
CA ALA A 274 -22.64 29.40 58.18
C ALA A 274 -21.60 28.24 58.18
N GLY A 275 -20.50 28.36 58.94
CA GLY A 275 -19.48 27.31 59.17
C GLY A 275 -19.58 26.69 60.58
N PRO A 276 -18.49 26.17 61.22
CA PRO A 276 -17.05 26.12 60.87
C PRO A 276 -16.56 24.66 60.56
N GLY A 277 -15.34 24.32 60.10
CA GLY A 277 -13.98 24.46 60.69
C GLY A 277 -13.53 23.13 61.36
N SER A 278 -12.26 22.70 61.45
CA SER A 278 -10.98 23.12 60.86
C SER A 278 -9.86 22.06 61.08
N ASN A 279 -8.82 22.03 60.23
CA ASN A 279 -7.45 21.49 60.45
C ASN A 279 -7.15 19.96 60.44
N VAL A 280 -5.89 19.66 60.09
CA VAL A 280 -5.11 18.38 60.06
C VAL A 280 -4.41 18.14 61.43
N PRO A 281 -3.70 17.01 61.77
CA PRO A 281 -2.89 16.10 60.91
C PRO A 281 -2.79 14.57 61.28
N ASN A 282 -1.98 13.83 60.48
CA ASN A 282 -1.14 12.63 60.73
C ASN A 282 -1.56 11.38 61.56
N GLN A 283 -1.51 10.22 60.87
CA GLN A 283 -0.88 8.90 61.15
C GLN A 283 -0.90 8.20 62.54
N SER A 284 -1.19 6.87 62.49
CA SER A 284 -0.90 5.77 63.45
C SER A 284 -1.59 5.83 64.84
N GLU A 285 -2.10 4.74 65.45
CA GLU A 285 -1.64 3.33 65.53
C GLU A 285 -2.76 2.25 65.70
N HIS A 286 -2.35 0.98 65.77
CA HIS A 286 -2.85 -0.14 66.61
C HIS A 286 -4.26 -0.84 66.47
N GLN A 287 -4.20 -2.07 65.92
CA GLN A 287 -4.56 -3.39 66.54
C GLN A 287 -6.00 -3.98 66.65
N LEU A 288 -6.01 -5.34 66.50
CA LEU A 288 -6.93 -6.37 67.05
C LEU A 288 -8.37 -6.52 66.46
N PRO A 289 -9.09 -7.65 66.70
CA PRO A 289 -8.73 -8.91 67.39
C PRO A 289 -8.87 -10.21 66.54
N LYS A 290 -8.69 -11.39 67.17
CA LYS A 290 -8.80 -12.76 66.60
C LYS A 290 -9.88 -13.61 67.30
N GLY A 291 -10.36 -14.68 66.64
CA GLY A 291 -10.92 -15.88 67.29
C GLY A 291 -11.64 -16.83 66.31
N ALA A 292 -11.56 -18.17 66.41
CA ALA A 292 -10.70 -19.03 67.24
C ALA A 292 -10.65 -20.50 66.72
N ARG A 293 -9.52 -21.21 66.99
CA ARG A 293 -9.28 -22.69 66.96
C ARG A 293 -9.61 -23.50 65.67
N GLY A 294 -8.79 -24.47 65.24
CA GLY A 294 -7.44 -24.89 65.67
C GLY A 294 -7.14 -26.40 65.47
N LYS A 295 -5.85 -26.77 65.63
CA LYS A 295 -5.19 -28.10 65.52
C LYS A 295 -4.50 -28.43 64.18
N ASP A 296 -3.64 -29.45 64.22
CA ASP A 296 -2.25 -29.43 63.73
C ASP A 296 -1.81 -30.85 63.27
N LYS A 297 -0.92 -30.96 62.27
CA LYS A 297 -0.17 -32.17 61.81
C LYS A 297 -1.01 -33.32 61.19
N ASP A 298 -0.58 -34.03 60.14
CA ASP A 298 0.69 -34.80 60.07
C ASP A 298 1.27 -34.99 58.64
N LYS A 299 2.19 -35.96 58.44
CA LYS A 299 3.08 -36.12 57.26
C LYS A 299 2.68 -37.18 56.19
N LYS A 300 3.18 -36.91 54.97
CA LYS A 300 3.73 -37.83 53.92
C LYS A 300 2.82 -38.55 52.88
N ASP A 301 3.35 -38.51 51.66
CA ASP A 301 3.38 -39.51 50.56
C ASP A 301 2.11 -39.97 49.78
N ASP A 302 1.97 -39.36 48.59
CA ASP A 302 1.86 -40.00 47.25
C ASP A 302 0.51 -40.43 46.61
N SER A 303 0.51 -40.40 45.27
CA SER A 303 -0.40 -40.98 44.26
C SER A 303 -1.71 -40.28 43.81
N SER A 304 -1.70 -39.90 42.51
CA SER A 304 -2.80 -40.02 41.51
C SER A 304 -3.90 -38.93 41.30
N THR A 305 -3.90 -38.40 40.06
CA THR A 305 -5.04 -38.06 39.17
C THR A 305 -6.23 -37.16 39.61
N LYS A 306 -6.21 -35.89 39.17
CA LYS A 306 -7.11 -35.25 38.15
C LYS A 306 -6.81 -33.73 38.11
N ALA A 307 -6.50 -33.08 36.98
CA ALA A 307 -7.31 -32.84 35.77
C ALA A 307 -8.58 -32.00 36.06
N SER A 308 -8.88 -30.91 35.34
CA SER A 308 -8.15 -30.22 34.26
C SER A 308 -8.86 -28.92 33.86
N LYS A 309 -8.11 -27.88 33.46
CA LYS A 309 -8.47 -26.86 32.43
C LYS A 309 -7.31 -25.90 32.25
N ALA A 310 -6.55 -26.09 31.18
CA ALA A 310 -5.65 -25.09 30.61
C ALA A 310 -6.24 -24.66 29.27
N ASP A 311 -6.02 -23.40 28.88
CA ASP A 311 -6.64 -22.80 27.70
C ASP A 311 -6.12 -23.40 26.39
N LYS A 312 -6.96 -23.37 25.35
CA LYS A 312 -6.55 -23.73 23.98
C LYS A 312 -6.02 -22.49 23.28
N GLU A 313 -4.74 -22.48 22.95
CA GLU A 313 -4.18 -21.51 22.00
C GLU A 313 -4.71 -21.80 20.58
N ASP A 314 -5.06 -20.74 19.84
CA ASP A 314 -5.47 -20.82 18.43
C ASP A 314 -4.26 -21.16 17.53
N ASN A 315 -4.09 -22.45 17.23
CA ASN A 315 -3.04 -22.94 16.33
C ASN A 315 -3.51 -22.83 14.86
N CYS A 316 -2.70 -22.23 13.98
CA CYS A 316 -3.13 -21.92 12.61
C CYS A 316 -2.68 -22.98 11.61
N ASP A 317 -3.65 -23.63 10.96
CA ASP A 317 -3.46 -24.72 9.99
C ASP A 317 -2.86 -24.30 8.62
N GLU A 318 -2.43 -23.05 8.45
CA GLU A 318 -1.61 -22.63 7.30
C GLU A 318 -0.13 -22.96 7.52
N ILE A 319 0.56 -23.40 6.47
CA ILE A 319 2.01 -23.61 6.47
C ILE A 319 2.73 -22.26 6.35
N CYS A 320 3.71 -22.03 7.23
CA CYS A 320 4.54 -20.84 7.24
C CYS A 320 5.38 -20.74 5.96
N LEU A 321 4.95 -19.92 5.01
CA LEU A 321 5.63 -19.69 3.74
C LEU A 321 7.08 -19.21 3.93
N PHE A 322 7.35 -18.41 4.96
CA PHE A 322 8.72 -18.00 5.31
C PHE A 322 9.57 -19.16 5.83
N HIS A 323 8.99 -20.19 6.48
CA HIS A 323 9.73 -21.38 6.89
C HIS A 323 10.05 -22.29 5.70
N VAL A 324 9.12 -22.45 4.75
CA VAL A 324 9.38 -23.15 3.47
C VAL A 324 10.63 -22.59 2.79
N TRP A 325 10.80 -21.26 2.83
CA TRP A 325 11.95 -20.52 2.31
C TRP A 325 13.16 -20.37 3.26
N LYS A 326 13.14 -20.99 4.45
CA LYS A 326 14.17 -20.88 5.52
C LYS A 326 14.43 -19.45 6.05
N TYR A 327 13.47 -18.54 5.90
CA TYR A 327 13.54 -17.14 6.37
C TYR A 327 12.71 -16.85 7.62
N CYS A 328 11.97 -17.82 8.18
CA CYS A 328 11.20 -17.60 9.40
C CYS A 328 12.11 -17.45 10.63
N LYS A 329 12.22 -16.23 11.17
CA LYS A 329 12.99 -15.91 12.39
C LYS A 329 12.31 -16.34 13.70
N ASN A 330 11.03 -16.74 13.67
CA ASN A 330 10.22 -16.89 14.88
C ASN A 330 10.31 -18.28 15.53
N ASN A 331 10.89 -19.28 14.85
CA ASN A 331 10.98 -20.68 15.29
C ASN A 331 9.66 -21.16 15.92
N ASP A 332 9.69 -21.69 17.13
CA ASP A 332 8.55 -22.31 17.82
C ASP A 332 7.51 -21.28 18.32
N LYS A 333 7.79 -19.97 18.17
CA LYS A 333 6.85 -18.87 18.39
C LYS A 333 6.12 -18.45 17.10
N CYS A 334 6.26 -19.21 16.01
CA CYS A 334 5.48 -18.99 14.81
C CYS A 334 4.09 -19.61 14.95
N ARG A 335 3.03 -18.80 14.83
CA ARG A 335 1.63 -19.26 14.86
C ARG A 335 1.24 -20.24 13.73
N HIS A 336 2.11 -20.38 12.73
CA HIS A 336 1.87 -21.04 11.44
C HIS A 336 2.74 -22.30 11.35
N VAL A 337 2.19 -23.39 10.81
CA VAL A 337 2.87 -24.69 10.83
C VAL A 337 4.19 -24.65 10.06
N HIS A 338 5.28 -25.01 10.73
CA HIS A 338 6.59 -25.16 10.13
C HIS A 338 6.71 -26.49 9.37
N TYR A 339 6.83 -26.39 8.04
CA TYR A 339 7.07 -27.53 7.15
C TYR A 339 7.87 -27.09 5.92
N HIS A 340 8.59 -28.03 5.30
CA HIS A 340 9.57 -27.73 4.24
C HIS A 340 8.97 -27.72 2.82
N MET A 341 7.80 -28.34 2.65
CA MET A 341 6.97 -28.38 1.43
C MET A 341 5.78 -27.41 1.53
N PRO A 342 5.19 -26.97 0.40
CA PRO A 342 4.02 -26.09 0.40
C PRO A 342 2.70 -26.77 0.81
N TYR A 343 2.71 -28.09 1.03
CA TYR A 343 1.61 -28.91 1.53
C TYR A 343 2.11 -29.87 2.61
N ARG A 344 1.21 -30.33 3.49
CA ARG A 344 1.47 -31.37 4.51
C ARG A 344 0.20 -32.16 4.80
N TRP A 345 0.23 -33.47 4.65
CA TRP A 345 -0.89 -34.36 4.96
C TRP A 345 -0.74 -35.01 6.32
N GLN A 346 -1.82 -34.98 7.11
CA GLN A 346 -1.83 -35.53 8.47
C GLN A 346 -3.11 -36.31 8.75
N VAL A 347 -2.98 -37.43 9.44
CA VAL A 347 -4.08 -38.27 9.93
C VAL A 347 -4.22 -38.13 11.45
N TYR A 348 -5.46 -38.10 11.95
CA TYR A 348 -5.74 -37.98 13.38
C TYR A 348 -5.80 -39.36 14.05
N ASN A 349 -4.96 -39.62 15.05
CA ASN A 349 -4.92 -40.93 15.73
C ASN A 349 -5.85 -41.03 16.96
N GLY A 350 -6.76 -40.07 17.15
CA GLY A 350 -7.60 -39.94 18.35
C GLY A 350 -7.04 -38.98 19.41
N VAL A 351 -5.75 -38.61 19.33
CA VAL A 351 -5.07 -37.70 20.27
C VAL A 351 -4.36 -36.54 19.55
N THR A 352 -3.59 -36.85 18.50
CA THR A 352 -2.74 -35.91 17.76
C THR A 352 -2.89 -36.09 16.25
N TRP A 353 -2.50 -35.04 15.50
CA TRP A 353 -2.32 -35.10 14.06
C TRP A 353 -0.91 -35.57 13.73
N ASN A 354 -0.80 -36.71 13.07
CA ASN A 354 0.46 -37.35 12.71
C ASN A 354 0.66 -37.30 11.19
N ASP A 355 1.90 -37.09 10.73
CA ASP A 355 2.22 -37.00 9.30
C ASP A 355 1.98 -38.34 8.58
N LEU A 356 1.39 -38.29 7.38
CA LEU A 356 1.26 -39.48 6.54
C LEU A 356 2.58 -39.85 5.84
N PRO A 357 2.86 -41.16 5.65
CA PRO A 357 3.91 -41.62 4.75
C PRO A 357 3.57 -41.28 3.29
N MET A 358 4.58 -41.31 2.41
CA MET A 358 4.42 -41.17 0.94
C MET A 358 3.65 -39.89 0.54
N MET A 359 3.84 -38.82 1.32
CA MET A 359 3.04 -37.60 1.32
C MET A 359 2.95 -36.87 -0.04
N GLU A 360 3.97 -37.03 -0.89
CA GLU A 360 4.01 -36.47 -2.25
C GLU A 360 3.12 -37.24 -3.24
N GLU A 361 2.96 -38.56 -3.08
CA GLU A 361 2.01 -39.35 -3.86
C GLU A 361 0.57 -39.04 -3.47
N VAL A 362 0.32 -38.85 -2.16
CA VAL A 362 -0.99 -38.43 -1.64
C VAL A 362 -1.38 -37.05 -2.19
N GLU A 363 -0.44 -36.09 -2.21
CA GLU A 363 -0.66 -34.79 -2.84
C GLU A 363 -0.90 -34.92 -4.34
N LYS A 364 -0.06 -35.66 -5.07
CA LYS A 364 -0.17 -35.85 -6.54
C LYS A 364 -1.52 -36.46 -6.93
N ALA A 365 -1.99 -37.43 -6.15
CA ALA A 365 -3.31 -38.03 -6.31
C ALA A 365 -4.43 -37.03 -6.00
N TYR A 366 -4.33 -36.24 -4.91
CA TYR A 366 -5.33 -35.23 -4.59
C TYR A 366 -5.42 -34.11 -5.62
N CYS A 367 -4.29 -33.67 -6.18
CA CYS A 367 -4.23 -32.65 -7.24
C CYS A 367 -4.99 -33.06 -8.51
N ASN A 368 -5.09 -34.36 -8.81
CA ASN A 368 -5.83 -34.86 -9.95
C ASN A 368 -7.35 -34.70 -9.72
N PRO A 369 -8.09 -33.94 -10.56
CA PRO A 369 -9.53 -33.78 -10.40
C PRO A 369 -10.31 -35.07 -10.64
N GLU A 370 -9.79 -36.08 -11.34
CA GLU A 370 -10.46 -37.38 -11.48
C GLU A 370 -10.45 -38.18 -10.16
N THR A 371 -9.39 -38.07 -9.37
CA THR A 371 -9.16 -38.95 -8.21
C THR A 371 -9.97 -38.54 -6.97
N SER A 372 -10.80 -39.47 -6.48
CA SER A 372 -11.55 -39.35 -5.21
C SER A 372 -10.94 -40.13 -4.04
N SER A 373 -10.11 -41.16 -4.29
CA SER A 373 -9.55 -42.02 -3.25
C SER A 373 -8.24 -42.70 -3.67
N ILE A 374 -7.47 -43.20 -2.69
CA ILE A 374 -6.31 -44.07 -2.89
C ILE A 374 -6.56 -45.37 -2.12
N GLN A 375 -6.92 -46.44 -2.84
CA GLN A 375 -7.27 -47.72 -2.23
C GLN A 375 -6.09 -48.36 -1.47
N SER A 376 -4.87 -48.30 -2.02
CA SER A 376 -3.65 -48.85 -1.39
C SER A 376 -3.27 -48.18 -0.05
N MET A 377 -3.84 -47.01 0.25
CA MET A 377 -3.62 -46.27 1.50
C MET A 377 -4.91 -46.09 2.31
N ASN A 378 -6.04 -46.67 1.86
CA ASN A 378 -7.39 -46.46 2.41
C ASN A 378 -7.80 -44.97 2.54
N ILE A 379 -7.29 -44.08 1.69
CA ILE A 379 -7.56 -42.63 1.74
C ILE A 379 -8.80 -42.29 0.89
N ASN A 380 -9.70 -41.46 1.41
CA ASN A 380 -10.82 -40.86 0.68
C ASN A 380 -10.76 -39.33 0.79
N PHE A 381 -10.67 -38.65 -0.36
CA PHE A 381 -10.54 -37.20 -0.50
C PHE A 381 -11.87 -36.44 -0.55
N GLU A 382 -13.01 -37.15 -0.62
CA GLU A 382 -14.36 -36.55 -0.59
C GLU A 382 -14.87 -36.48 0.85
N THR A 383 -14.64 -37.53 1.65
CA THR A 383 -14.92 -37.55 3.09
C THR A 383 -13.80 -36.97 3.95
N MET A 384 -12.61 -36.75 3.37
CA MET A 384 -11.37 -36.39 4.10
C MET A 384 -11.09 -37.37 5.25
N THR A 385 -10.99 -38.66 4.92
CA THR A 385 -10.68 -39.74 5.86
C THR A 385 -9.58 -40.68 5.35
N CYS A 386 -8.96 -41.40 6.30
CA CYS A 386 -7.99 -42.46 6.06
C CYS A 386 -8.40 -43.68 6.89
N SER A 387 -8.85 -44.75 6.24
CA SER A 387 -9.65 -45.83 6.85
C SER A 387 -10.87 -45.26 7.61
N SER A 388 -10.81 -45.19 8.93
CA SER A 388 -11.84 -44.60 9.82
C SER A 388 -11.39 -43.32 10.53
N SER A 389 -10.15 -42.87 10.32
CA SER A 389 -9.58 -41.67 10.96
C SER A 389 -9.75 -40.42 10.09
N SER A 390 -9.91 -39.25 10.73
CA SER A 390 -9.94 -37.96 10.05
C SER A 390 -8.59 -37.65 9.37
N LEU A 391 -8.65 -37.06 8.18
CA LEU A 391 -7.50 -36.67 7.36
C LEU A 391 -7.54 -35.15 7.13
N ARG A 392 -6.39 -34.48 7.15
CA ARG A 392 -6.27 -33.06 6.75
C ARG A 392 -5.07 -32.79 5.86
N ARG A 393 -5.22 -31.78 5.00
CA ARG A 393 -4.15 -31.18 4.19
C ARG A 393 -3.92 -29.75 4.65
N LEU A 394 -2.76 -29.51 5.28
CA LEU A 394 -2.26 -28.16 5.54
C LEU A 394 -1.59 -27.62 4.27
N CYS A 395 -1.59 -26.31 4.07
CA CYS A 395 -0.99 -25.72 2.87
C CYS A 395 -0.51 -24.28 3.08
N THR A 396 0.38 -23.80 2.19
CA THR A 396 0.76 -22.39 2.14
C THR A 396 -0.41 -21.53 1.64
N PRO A 397 -0.45 -20.23 1.97
CA PRO A 397 -1.51 -19.31 1.54
C PRO A 397 -1.81 -19.38 0.04
N SER A 398 -3.06 -19.14 -0.33
CA SER A 398 -3.54 -19.21 -1.70
C SER A 398 -2.83 -18.21 -2.61
N SER A 399 -2.51 -18.62 -3.85
CA SER A 399 -1.78 -17.79 -4.81
C SER A 399 -2.52 -16.49 -5.14
N VAL A 400 -3.85 -16.43 -5.02
CA VAL A 400 -4.60 -15.19 -5.29
C VAL A 400 -4.46 -14.14 -4.18
N THR A 401 -4.20 -14.54 -2.94
CA THR A 401 -3.96 -13.61 -1.82
C THR A 401 -2.49 -13.22 -1.69
N LYS A 402 -1.59 -13.99 -2.31
CA LYS A 402 -0.14 -13.74 -2.37
C LYS A 402 0.48 -13.97 -3.77
N PRO A 403 -0.01 -13.28 -4.82
CA PRO A 403 0.35 -13.56 -6.22
C PRO A 403 1.81 -13.24 -6.60
N THR A 404 2.52 -12.48 -5.77
CA THR A 404 3.96 -12.20 -5.93
C THR A 404 4.87 -13.24 -5.27
N PHE A 405 4.32 -14.22 -4.54
CA PHE A 405 5.10 -15.22 -3.80
C PHE A 405 5.09 -16.58 -4.49
N VAL A 406 6.29 -17.07 -4.76
CA VAL A 406 6.55 -18.46 -5.20
C VAL A 406 6.36 -19.45 -4.05
N LEU A 407 5.83 -20.64 -4.37
CA LEU A 407 5.40 -21.71 -3.44
C LEU A 407 4.15 -21.38 -2.60
N THR A 408 3.32 -20.44 -3.05
CA THR A 408 1.90 -20.32 -2.64
C THR A 408 1.07 -21.43 -3.28
N THR A 409 -0.03 -21.83 -2.63
CA THR A 409 -0.91 -22.87 -3.21
C THR A 409 -1.76 -22.25 -4.32
N GLN A 410 -1.46 -22.57 -5.58
CA GLN A 410 -2.36 -22.28 -6.69
C GLN A 410 -3.55 -23.26 -6.63
N TRP A 411 -4.76 -22.73 -6.52
CA TRP A 411 -5.99 -23.52 -6.57
C TRP A 411 -6.64 -23.41 -7.94
N ILE A 412 -7.04 -24.57 -8.46
CA ILE A 412 -7.70 -24.75 -9.75
C ILE A 412 -9.12 -25.25 -9.49
N TRP A 413 -10.06 -24.72 -10.26
CA TRP A 413 -11.47 -25.09 -10.18
C TRP A 413 -11.86 -25.87 -11.43
N TYR A 414 -12.56 -26.99 -11.22
CA TYR A 414 -13.03 -27.86 -12.29
C TYR A 414 -14.53 -28.08 -12.19
N TRP A 415 -15.22 -28.18 -13.33
CA TRP A 415 -16.59 -28.67 -13.42
C TRP A 415 -16.62 -29.96 -14.24
N ARG A 416 -17.54 -30.86 -13.90
CA ARG A 416 -17.70 -32.14 -14.59
C ARG A 416 -18.64 -31.99 -15.77
N ASN A 417 -18.18 -32.33 -16.98
CA ASN A 417 -18.99 -32.28 -18.18
C ASN A 417 -19.91 -33.51 -18.32
N ASP A 418 -20.79 -33.48 -19.31
CA ASP A 418 -21.81 -34.53 -19.50
C ASP A 418 -21.20 -35.84 -20.06
N GLN A 419 -19.95 -35.81 -20.51
CA GLN A 419 -19.13 -36.99 -20.84
C GLN A 419 -18.38 -37.55 -19.61
N GLY A 420 -18.56 -36.95 -18.44
CA GLY A 420 -17.97 -37.38 -17.16
C GLY A 420 -16.56 -36.88 -16.89
N GLN A 421 -15.98 -36.05 -17.76
CA GLN A 421 -14.62 -35.50 -17.65
C GLN A 421 -14.60 -34.22 -16.81
N TRP A 422 -13.48 -33.90 -16.15
CA TRP A 422 -13.28 -32.61 -15.48
C TRP A 422 -12.64 -31.57 -16.40
N ILE A 423 -13.25 -30.39 -16.48
CA ILE A 423 -12.84 -29.26 -17.33
C ILE A 423 -12.46 -28.08 -16.43
N GLU A 424 -11.33 -27.41 -16.68
CA GLU A 424 -10.96 -26.21 -15.91
C GLU A 424 -11.90 -25.03 -16.23
N TYR A 425 -12.29 -24.30 -15.18
CA TYR A 425 -12.99 -23.03 -15.30
C TYR A 425 -12.10 -21.96 -15.95
N GLY A 426 -12.43 -21.63 -17.20
CA GLY A 426 -11.78 -20.58 -17.99
C GLY A 426 -11.03 -21.07 -19.24
N GLU A 427 -10.96 -22.39 -19.49
CA GLU A 427 -10.11 -22.97 -20.55
C GLU A 427 -10.81 -23.15 -21.92
N GLN A 428 -12.15 -23.14 -21.98
CA GLN A 428 -12.89 -23.55 -23.19
C GLN A 428 -13.15 -22.44 -24.22
N GLY A 429 -12.68 -22.70 -25.46
CA GLY A 429 -13.50 -22.63 -26.69
C GLY A 429 -13.69 -21.26 -27.35
N GLU A 430 -13.15 -21.09 -28.57
CA GLU A 430 -13.09 -19.81 -29.28
C GLU A 430 -14.42 -19.35 -29.94
N GLU A 431 -15.45 -20.19 -30.00
CA GLU A 431 -16.59 -19.98 -30.92
C GLU A 431 -17.73 -19.07 -30.41
N THR A 432 -17.86 -18.81 -29.10
CA THR A 432 -18.85 -17.82 -28.60
C THR A 432 -18.26 -16.93 -27.51
N GLY A 433 -18.31 -15.61 -27.71
CA GLY A 433 -17.55 -14.60 -26.96
C GLY A 433 -18.03 -14.29 -25.53
N VAL A 434 -18.46 -15.27 -24.76
CA VAL A 434 -18.77 -15.13 -23.31
C VAL A 434 -18.13 -16.30 -22.56
N THR A 435 -16.92 -16.07 -22.05
CA THR A 435 -16.12 -17.08 -21.34
C THR A 435 -16.57 -17.29 -19.89
N ALA A 436 -16.40 -18.51 -19.38
CA ALA A 436 -16.62 -18.83 -17.98
C ALA A 436 -15.65 -18.06 -17.06
N PRO A 437 -16.02 -17.74 -15.80
CA PRO A 437 -15.09 -17.17 -14.83
C PRO A 437 -13.89 -18.09 -14.64
N SER A 438 -12.68 -17.53 -14.51
CA SER A 438 -11.45 -18.32 -14.36
C SER A 438 -11.27 -18.87 -12.94
N SER A 439 -10.51 -19.96 -12.79
CA SER A 439 -10.09 -20.51 -11.50
C SER A 439 -9.63 -19.46 -10.48
N ALA A 440 -8.90 -18.42 -10.92
CA ALA A 440 -8.42 -17.34 -10.05
C ALA A 440 -9.54 -16.38 -9.60
N ILE A 441 -10.59 -16.17 -10.41
CA ILE A 441 -11.77 -15.39 -10.01
C ILE A 441 -12.59 -16.19 -8.99
N LEU A 442 -12.82 -17.47 -9.26
CA LEU A 442 -13.56 -18.37 -8.37
C LEU A 442 -12.89 -18.52 -7.01
N GLU A 443 -11.57 -18.68 -6.99
CA GLU A 443 -10.78 -18.76 -5.75
C GLU A 443 -10.86 -17.47 -4.92
N ASN A 444 -10.82 -16.28 -5.53
CA ASN A 444 -11.00 -15.01 -4.80
C ASN A 444 -12.40 -14.90 -4.16
N LEU A 445 -13.44 -15.35 -4.86
CA LEU A 445 -14.82 -15.31 -4.37
C LEU A 445 -15.04 -16.33 -3.24
N TYR A 446 -14.51 -17.54 -3.39
CA TYR A 446 -14.54 -18.59 -2.37
C TYR A 446 -13.81 -18.18 -1.08
N LEU A 447 -12.66 -17.51 -1.19
CA LEU A 447 -11.93 -17.01 -0.01
C LEU A 447 -12.58 -15.78 0.64
N ALA A 448 -13.52 -15.11 -0.05
CA ALA A 448 -14.32 -14.04 0.52
C ALA A 448 -15.55 -14.58 1.28
N ASP A 449 -16.22 -15.59 0.72
CA ASP A 449 -17.36 -16.29 1.32
C ASP A 449 -17.47 -17.74 0.78
N PRO A 450 -17.02 -18.76 1.55
CA PRO A 450 -17.10 -20.16 1.13
C PRO A 450 -18.53 -20.73 1.02
N ASP A 451 -19.51 -20.07 1.63
CA ASP A 451 -20.92 -20.50 1.62
C ASP A 451 -21.73 -19.86 0.47
N THR A 452 -21.10 -18.96 -0.30
CA THR A 452 -21.79 -18.15 -1.31
C THR A 452 -22.19 -18.95 -2.56
N THR A 453 -23.20 -18.43 -3.26
CA THR A 453 -23.59 -18.91 -4.60
C THR A 453 -23.45 -17.78 -5.61
N ILE A 454 -22.55 -17.95 -6.57
CA ILE A 454 -22.30 -16.97 -7.63
C ILE A 454 -23.15 -17.29 -8.88
N SER A 455 -23.47 -16.28 -9.68
CA SER A 455 -24.17 -16.46 -10.96
C SER A 455 -23.31 -15.96 -12.12
N PHE A 456 -23.27 -16.70 -13.23
CA PHE A 456 -22.56 -16.33 -14.46
C PHE A 456 -23.28 -16.87 -15.70
N GLN A 457 -22.91 -16.36 -16.88
CA GLN A 457 -23.46 -16.76 -18.16
C GLN A 457 -22.34 -17.31 -19.07
N VAL A 458 -22.63 -18.33 -19.87
CA VAL A 458 -21.76 -18.84 -20.94
C VAL A 458 -22.64 -19.10 -22.16
N GLY A 459 -22.35 -18.42 -23.27
CA GLY A 459 -23.24 -18.40 -24.44
C GLY A 459 -24.67 -17.98 -24.07
N LEU A 460 -25.66 -18.80 -24.42
CA LEU A 460 -27.07 -18.60 -24.07
C LEU A 460 -27.47 -19.15 -22.68
N HIS A 461 -26.54 -19.79 -21.96
CA HIS A 461 -26.84 -20.54 -20.74
C HIS A 461 -26.43 -19.78 -19.49
N HIS A 462 -27.37 -19.66 -18.55
CA HIS A 462 -27.15 -19.06 -17.24
C HIS A 462 -26.89 -20.16 -16.21
N TYR A 463 -25.87 -19.98 -15.39
CA TYR A 463 -25.42 -20.92 -14.38
C TYR A 463 -25.29 -20.28 -13.00
N GLN A 464 -25.63 -21.06 -11.98
CA GLN A 464 -25.32 -20.77 -10.57
C GLN A 464 -24.28 -21.77 -10.08
N LEU A 465 -23.19 -21.28 -9.48
CA LEU A 465 -22.17 -22.09 -8.83
C LEU A 465 -22.29 -21.89 -7.31
N ASN A 466 -22.71 -22.95 -6.61
CA ASN A 466 -22.79 -23.00 -5.16
C ASN A 466 -21.48 -23.62 -4.62
N PHE A 467 -20.70 -22.84 -3.87
CA PHE A 467 -19.43 -23.28 -3.32
C PHE A 467 -19.59 -24.29 -2.18
N LYS A 468 -20.61 -24.12 -1.33
CA LYS A 468 -20.91 -25.01 -0.19
C LYS A 468 -21.24 -26.43 -0.63
N GLU A 469 -22.05 -26.56 -1.68
CA GLU A 469 -22.43 -27.85 -2.27
C GLU A 469 -21.41 -28.40 -3.27
N MET A 470 -20.46 -27.57 -3.74
CA MET A 470 -19.60 -27.87 -4.88
C MET A 470 -20.41 -28.33 -6.11
N THR A 471 -21.45 -27.57 -6.50
CA THR A 471 -22.23 -27.84 -7.72
C THR A 471 -22.48 -26.61 -8.59
N GLN A 472 -22.50 -26.83 -9.90
CA GLN A 472 -22.96 -25.88 -10.91
C GLN A 472 -24.36 -26.28 -11.38
N THR A 473 -25.34 -25.38 -11.29
CA THR A 473 -26.73 -25.59 -11.73
C THR A 473 -27.05 -24.70 -12.93
N ASN A 474 -27.56 -25.27 -14.02
CA ASN A 474 -28.12 -24.50 -15.12
C ASN A 474 -29.50 -23.94 -14.72
N ILE A 475 -29.69 -22.62 -14.79
CA ILE A 475 -30.92 -21.98 -14.32
C ILE A 475 -32.12 -22.33 -15.23
N SER A 476 -31.90 -22.50 -16.53
CA SER A 476 -32.95 -22.78 -17.52
C SER A 476 -33.40 -24.24 -17.49
N TYR A 477 -32.46 -25.19 -17.52
CA TYR A 477 -32.74 -26.63 -17.63
C TYR A 477 -32.72 -27.39 -16.30
N LYS A 478 -32.35 -26.73 -15.20
CA LYS A 478 -32.19 -27.30 -13.84
C LYS A 478 -31.17 -28.44 -13.73
N THR A 479 -30.37 -28.69 -14.77
CA THR A 479 -29.29 -29.68 -14.75
C THR A 479 -28.20 -29.26 -13.76
N ARG A 480 -27.77 -30.20 -12.91
CA ARG A 480 -26.69 -30.01 -11.92
C ARG A 480 -25.46 -30.79 -12.34
N ARG A 481 -24.31 -30.14 -12.36
CA ARG A 481 -22.97 -30.70 -12.61
C ARG A 481 -22.12 -30.61 -11.35
N GLN A 482 -21.28 -31.61 -11.11
CA GLN A 482 -20.36 -31.63 -9.98
C GLN A 482 -19.21 -30.63 -10.21
N VAL A 483 -18.68 -30.06 -9.13
CA VAL A 483 -17.51 -29.17 -9.13
C VAL A 483 -16.44 -29.73 -8.19
N ARG A 484 -15.16 -29.55 -8.51
CA ARG A 484 -14.02 -29.91 -7.65
C ARG A 484 -13.01 -28.77 -7.64
N ARG A 485 -12.60 -28.35 -6.44
CA ARG A 485 -11.51 -27.42 -6.20
C ARG A 485 -10.26 -28.23 -5.81
N ARG A 486 -9.20 -28.19 -6.61
CA ARG A 486 -7.93 -28.93 -6.37
C ARG A 486 -6.72 -27.99 -6.42
N PRO A 487 -5.64 -28.27 -5.68
CA PRO A 487 -4.40 -27.52 -5.80
C PRO A 487 -3.62 -27.98 -7.03
N LYS A 488 -2.85 -27.08 -7.65
CA LYS A 488 -1.85 -27.46 -8.67
C LYS A 488 -0.71 -28.22 -7.98
N PHE A 489 -0.34 -29.37 -8.52
CA PHE A 489 0.78 -30.18 -8.00
C PHE A 489 2.12 -29.45 -8.16
N VAL A 490 3.00 -29.61 -7.17
CA VAL A 490 4.38 -29.11 -7.16
C VAL A 490 5.25 -30.19 -6.52
N SER A 491 6.20 -30.78 -7.25
CA SER A 491 7.02 -31.87 -6.70
C SER A 491 8.06 -31.39 -5.69
N SER A 492 8.63 -32.31 -4.91
CA SER A 492 9.79 -32.04 -4.07
C SER A 492 10.99 -31.55 -4.89
N GLU A 493 11.16 -32.01 -6.14
CA GLU A 493 12.13 -31.45 -7.05
C GLU A 493 11.82 -30.00 -7.43
N ASP A 494 10.57 -29.67 -7.75
CA ASP A 494 10.20 -28.32 -8.20
C ASP A 494 10.35 -27.30 -7.07
N VAL A 495 10.02 -27.70 -5.85
CA VAL A 495 10.35 -26.96 -4.63
C VAL A 495 11.86 -26.67 -4.53
N GLN A 496 12.73 -27.59 -4.94
CA GLN A 496 14.18 -27.37 -4.96
C GLN A 496 14.64 -26.53 -6.16
N LYS A 497 14.09 -26.73 -7.38
CA LYS A 497 14.39 -25.93 -8.58
C LYS A 497 14.07 -24.45 -8.33
N ILE A 498 12.87 -24.19 -7.81
CA ILE A 498 12.37 -22.86 -7.41
C ILE A 498 13.26 -22.25 -6.31
N LYS A 499 13.60 -23.00 -5.24
CA LYS A 499 14.50 -22.50 -4.17
C LYS A 499 15.94 -22.25 -4.62
N LYS A 500 16.41 -22.93 -5.68
CA LYS A 500 17.75 -22.75 -6.27
C LYS A 500 17.77 -21.71 -7.41
N GLY A 501 16.65 -21.08 -7.72
CA GLY A 501 16.55 -20.07 -8.79
C GLY A 501 16.64 -20.62 -10.22
N GLN A 502 16.68 -21.94 -10.41
CA GLN A 502 16.55 -22.55 -11.73
C GLN A 502 15.11 -22.42 -12.19
N ARG A 503 14.89 -21.64 -13.27
CA ARG A 503 13.55 -21.29 -13.74
C ARG A 503 12.84 -22.51 -14.33
N ASP A 504 11.60 -22.65 -13.91
CA ASP A 504 10.58 -23.50 -14.55
C ASP A 504 10.48 -23.16 -16.05
N SER A 505 10.53 -24.19 -16.90
CA SER A 505 10.52 -24.07 -18.37
C SER A 505 9.14 -23.78 -18.96
N SER A 506 8.11 -23.58 -18.14
CA SER A 506 6.78 -23.13 -18.55
C SER A 506 6.66 -21.62 -18.79
N ILE A 507 7.69 -20.82 -18.43
CA ILE A 507 7.86 -19.48 -19.00
C ILE A 507 8.56 -19.66 -20.36
N PRO A 508 8.02 -19.13 -21.48
CA PRO A 508 8.71 -19.16 -22.77
C PRO A 508 10.14 -18.64 -22.63
N SER A 509 11.10 -19.30 -23.28
CA SER A 509 12.53 -18.95 -23.26
C SER A 509 12.81 -17.68 -24.09
N GLN A 510 12.20 -16.57 -23.69
CA GLN A 510 12.48 -15.22 -24.14
C GLN A 510 13.86 -14.82 -23.59
N THR A 511 14.87 -15.35 -24.26
CA THR A 511 16.27 -14.98 -24.15
C THR A 511 16.43 -13.48 -24.34
N CYS A 512 17.57 -12.94 -23.87
CA CYS A 512 17.95 -11.60 -24.28
C CYS A 512 18.11 -11.60 -25.81
N PRO A 513 17.71 -10.53 -26.54
CA PRO A 513 17.77 -10.48 -27.99
C PRO A 513 19.15 -10.88 -28.52
N ALA A 514 19.20 -11.64 -29.61
CA ALA A 514 20.46 -12.21 -30.13
C ALA A 514 21.53 -11.17 -30.55
N HIS A 515 21.17 -9.88 -30.66
CA HIS A 515 22.08 -8.77 -30.91
C HIS A 515 22.67 -8.15 -29.63
N TRP A 516 22.22 -8.56 -28.43
CA TRP A 516 22.77 -8.10 -27.16
C TRP A 516 24.14 -8.72 -26.90
N ASP A 517 25.04 -7.90 -26.34
CA ASP A 517 26.36 -8.32 -25.88
C ASP A 517 26.18 -9.13 -24.58
N THR A 518 26.59 -10.40 -24.60
CA THR A 518 26.45 -11.33 -23.49
C THR A 518 27.35 -10.99 -22.30
N SER A 519 28.46 -10.27 -22.50
CA SER A 519 29.32 -9.74 -21.43
C SER A 519 28.70 -8.51 -20.72
N ALA A 520 27.83 -7.81 -21.44
CA ALA A 520 27.08 -6.67 -20.95
C ALA A 520 25.68 -7.03 -20.42
N LEU A 521 25.49 -8.24 -19.91
CA LEU A 521 24.30 -8.67 -19.17
C LEU A 521 24.55 -8.58 -17.65
N PRO A 522 23.99 -7.60 -16.92
CA PRO A 522 24.02 -7.63 -15.47
C PRO A 522 22.95 -8.59 -14.92
N GLU A 523 23.18 -9.13 -13.73
CA GLU A 523 22.19 -9.96 -13.02
C GLU A 523 20.96 -9.14 -12.58
N LEU A 524 21.21 -7.90 -12.13
CA LEU A 524 20.21 -6.92 -11.73
C LEU A 524 20.55 -5.53 -12.31
N GLY A 525 19.54 -4.73 -12.65
CA GLY A 525 19.71 -3.41 -13.24
C GLY A 525 20.00 -3.43 -14.75
N TYR A 526 20.84 -2.50 -15.22
CA TYR A 526 21.16 -2.32 -16.64
C TYR A 526 22.66 -2.10 -16.87
N LYS A 527 23.12 -2.39 -18.08
CA LYS A 527 24.38 -1.89 -18.65
C LYS A 527 24.08 -1.16 -19.96
N THR A 528 24.95 -0.23 -20.35
CA THR A 528 24.94 0.41 -21.68
C THR A 528 26.07 -0.15 -22.54
N VAL A 529 25.75 -0.52 -23.78
CA VAL A 529 26.72 -0.91 -24.81
C VAL A 529 26.76 0.19 -25.87
N GLU A 530 27.94 0.70 -26.17
CA GLU A 530 28.11 1.72 -27.22
C GLU A 530 28.11 1.04 -28.59
N LEU A 531 27.18 1.45 -29.46
CA LEU A 531 27.04 0.85 -30.78
C LEU A 531 28.15 1.36 -31.71
N SER A 532 28.79 0.44 -32.45
CA SER A 532 29.73 0.82 -33.51
C SER A 532 29.01 1.66 -34.56
N ASN A 533 29.63 2.76 -34.99
CA ASN A 533 29.11 3.64 -36.03
C ASN A 533 29.06 3.00 -37.42
N THR A 534 29.64 1.80 -37.59
CA THR A 534 29.57 0.94 -38.78
C THR A 534 28.52 -0.16 -38.69
N SER A 535 27.77 -0.26 -37.58
CA SER A 535 26.75 -1.29 -37.40
C SER A 535 25.41 -0.92 -38.05
N SER A 536 24.73 -1.91 -38.64
CA SER A 536 23.38 -1.74 -39.21
C SER A 536 22.34 -1.32 -38.16
N GLU A 537 22.58 -1.67 -36.90
CA GLU A 537 21.81 -1.23 -35.74
C GLU A 537 21.97 0.27 -35.48
N TYR A 538 23.21 0.77 -35.45
CA TYR A 538 23.50 2.20 -35.33
C TYR A 538 22.89 2.99 -36.50
N ASP A 539 23.09 2.54 -37.76
CA ASP A 539 22.55 3.22 -38.93
C ASP A 539 21.01 3.23 -38.95
N LYS A 540 20.33 2.17 -38.48
CA LYS A 540 18.87 2.16 -38.32
C LYS A 540 18.38 3.25 -37.36
N ILE A 541 18.99 3.38 -36.18
CA ILE A 541 18.60 4.37 -35.18
C ILE A 541 18.98 5.80 -35.63
N LYS A 542 20.13 5.96 -36.28
CA LYS A 542 20.59 7.20 -36.92
C LYS A 542 19.66 7.67 -38.05
N GLN A 543 19.20 6.76 -38.90
CA GLN A 543 18.21 7.07 -39.95
C GLN A 543 16.90 7.57 -39.34
N LEU A 544 16.35 6.86 -38.33
CA LEU A 544 15.15 7.28 -37.61
C LEU A 544 15.30 8.69 -37.01
N PHE A 545 16.44 8.99 -36.38
CA PHE A 545 16.71 10.32 -35.80
C PHE A 545 16.77 11.41 -36.89
N HIS A 546 17.54 11.20 -37.96
CA HIS A 546 17.71 12.18 -39.04
C HIS A 546 16.48 12.34 -39.96
N GLN A 547 15.39 11.57 -39.80
CA GLN A 547 14.12 11.88 -40.48
C GLN A 547 13.66 13.30 -40.16
N THR A 548 13.84 13.77 -38.91
CA THR A 548 13.47 15.12 -38.47
C THR A 548 14.63 15.93 -37.89
N MET A 549 15.74 15.30 -37.50
CA MET A 549 16.91 15.96 -36.90
C MET A 549 18.13 15.97 -37.83
N LYS A 550 17.96 16.47 -39.06
CA LYS A 550 19.02 16.48 -40.10
C LYS A 550 20.24 17.32 -39.73
N ASN A 551 20.03 18.46 -39.08
CA ASN A 551 21.09 19.43 -38.80
C ASN A 551 21.89 19.11 -37.51
N HIS A 552 21.55 18.05 -36.78
CA HIS A 552 22.14 17.73 -35.48
C HIS A 552 23.14 16.57 -35.60
N SER A 553 24.33 16.73 -35.01
CA SER A 553 25.37 15.69 -35.02
C SER A 553 25.15 14.67 -33.90
N ILE A 554 24.88 13.39 -34.25
CA ILE A 554 24.95 12.29 -33.28
C ILE A 554 26.40 12.10 -32.84
N LEU A 555 26.63 12.12 -31.53
CA LEU A 555 27.94 11.83 -30.93
C LEU A 555 28.10 10.33 -30.68
N LYS A 556 27.06 9.68 -30.12
CA LYS A 556 26.99 8.23 -29.92
C LYS A 556 25.59 7.72 -29.63
N ILE A 557 25.40 6.42 -29.85
CA ILE A 557 24.17 5.69 -29.52
C ILE A 557 24.54 4.56 -28.56
N LEU A 558 23.89 4.53 -27.40
CA LEU A 558 24.10 3.53 -26.35
C LEU A 558 22.87 2.60 -26.32
N ARG A 559 23.04 1.31 -26.62
CA ARG A 559 22.00 0.30 -26.36
C ARG A 559 21.93 0.01 -24.87
N ILE A 560 20.72 0.02 -24.32
CA ILE A 560 20.42 -0.34 -22.93
C ILE A 560 20.13 -1.84 -22.88
N GLN A 561 20.87 -2.56 -22.04
CA GLN A 561 20.66 -3.98 -21.77
C GLN A 561 20.23 -4.13 -20.31
N ASN A 562 18.91 -4.17 -20.09
CA ASN A 562 18.28 -4.43 -18.80
C ASN A 562 17.50 -5.76 -18.88
N PRO A 563 18.11 -6.89 -18.50
CA PRO A 563 17.48 -8.20 -18.63
C PRO A 563 16.21 -8.38 -17.80
N SER A 564 15.95 -7.53 -16.80
CA SER A 564 14.74 -7.61 -15.98
C SER A 564 13.57 -6.85 -16.61
N LEU A 565 13.80 -5.62 -17.10
CA LEU A 565 12.79 -4.88 -17.85
C LEU A 565 12.42 -5.59 -19.16
N TRP A 566 13.38 -6.21 -19.85
CA TRP A 566 13.11 -6.97 -21.07
C TRP A 566 12.13 -8.15 -20.84
N LYS A 567 12.34 -8.94 -19.78
CA LYS A 567 11.44 -10.06 -19.44
C LYS A 567 10.02 -9.58 -19.14
N VAL A 568 9.87 -8.44 -18.46
CA VAL A 568 8.54 -7.91 -18.09
C VAL A 568 7.85 -7.26 -19.31
N PHE A 569 8.60 -6.57 -20.17
CA PHE A 569 8.11 -6.06 -21.46
C PHE A 569 7.62 -7.20 -22.36
N GLN A 570 8.43 -8.26 -22.51
CA GLN A 570 8.06 -9.42 -23.31
C GLN A 570 6.89 -10.21 -22.71
N TRP A 571 6.81 -10.32 -21.38
CA TRP A 571 5.63 -10.88 -20.70
C TRP A 571 4.37 -10.05 -20.99
N GLN A 572 4.46 -8.72 -20.94
CA GLN A 572 3.34 -7.82 -21.27
C GLN A 572 2.89 -8.01 -22.73
N LYS A 573 3.84 -8.19 -23.66
CA LYS A 573 3.54 -8.50 -25.07
C LYS A 573 2.76 -9.81 -25.22
N GLU A 574 3.14 -10.87 -24.50
CA GLU A 574 2.41 -12.14 -24.53
C GLU A 574 1.00 -12.04 -23.92
N GLN A 575 0.79 -11.20 -22.89
CA GLN A 575 -0.57 -10.96 -22.36
C GLN A 575 -1.43 -10.20 -23.36
N MET A 576 -0.96 -9.07 -23.89
CA MET A 576 -1.68 -8.28 -24.88
C MET A 576 -2.00 -9.10 -26.15
N LYS A 577 -1.09 -9.98 -26.58
CA LYS A 577 -1.30 -10.94 -27.68
C LYS A 577 -2.44 -11.91 -27.38
N LYS A 578 -2.50 -12.48 -26.17
CA LYS A 578 -3.59 -13.37 -25.74
C LYS A 578 -4.92 -12.61 -25.64
N GLU A 579 -4.91 -11.42 -25.05
CA GLU A 579 -6.10 -10.57 -24.89
C GLU A 579 -6.67 -10.10 -26.24
N ASN A 580 -5.84 -9.95 -27.28
CA ASN A 580 -6.25 -9.65 -28.67
C ASN A 580 -6.47 -10.92 -29.54
N GLY A 581 -6.71 -12.08 -28.93
CA GLY A 581 -7.06 -13.32 -29.65
C GLY A 581 -5.90 -13.89 -30.48
N GLY A 582 -4.70 -13.92 -29.91
CA GLY A 582 -3.49 -14.48 -30.53
C GLY A 582 -2.80 -13.57 -31.55
N LYS A 583 -3.39 -12.42 -31.90
CA LYS A 583 -2.83 -11.45 -32.85
C LYS A 583 -1.56 -10.80 -32.32
N GLU A 584 -0.58 -10.59 -33.20
CA GLU A 584 0.62 -9.83 -32.86
C GLU A 584 0.28 -8.40 -32.43
N VAL A 585 0.95 -7.95 -31.36
CA VAL A 585 0.74 -6.63 -30.75
C VAL A 585 1.53 -5.59 -31.54
N GLU A 586 0.88 -4.51 -31.97
CA GLU A 586 1.60 -3.44 -32.68
C GLU A 586 2.65 -2.79 -31.77
N GLU A 587 3.87 -2.73 -32.27
CA GLU A 587 5.07 -2.33 -31.55
C GLU A 587 5.83 -1.26 -32.36
N LYS A 588 6.25 -0.17 -31.71
CA LYS A 588 6.97 0.94 -32.36
C LYS A 588 8.23 1.32 -31.60
N LEU A 589 9.26 1.71 -32.34
CA LEU A 589 10.38 2.49 -31.80
C LEU A 589 10.00 3.97 -31.84
N LEU A 590 9.99 4.62 -30.68
CA LEU A 590 9.53 6.01 -30.52
C LEU A 590 10.50 6.80 -29.63
N PHE A 591 10.58 8.10 -29.84
CA PHE A 591 11.48 8.99 -29.11
C PHE A 591 10.86 9.51 -27.81
N HIS A 592 11.70 9.72 -26.79
CA HIS A 592 11.33 10.42 -25.56
C HIS A 592 12.48 11.33 -25.09
N GLY A 593 12.27 12.65 -25.17
CA GLY A 593 13.17 13.65 -24.60
C GLY A 593 12.93 13.87 -23.12
N THR A 594 13.99 13.96 -22.32
CA THR A 594 13.89 14.17 -20.88
C THR A 594 15.12 14.91 -20.33
N LYS A 595 15.12 15.21 -19.03
CA LYS A 595 16.24 15.82 -18.32
C LYS A 595 17.29 14.78 -17.92
N THR A 596 18.54 15.21 -17.83
CA THR A 596 19.68 14.32 -17.49
C THR A 596 19.45 13.60 -16.17
N SER A 597 18.82 14.27 -15.19
CA SER A 597 18.46 13.75 -13.87
C SER A 597 17.49 12.57 -13.85
N PHE A 598 16.81 12.26 -14.97
CA PHE A 598 15.88 11.13 -15.06
C PHE A 598 16.43 9.94 -15.86
N VAL A 599 17.54 10.11 -16.59
CA VAL A 599 18.07 9.07 -17.49
C VAL A 599 18.38 7.78 -16.75
N GLU A 600 19.17 7.85 -15.67
CA GLU A 600 19.49 6.68 -14.84
C GLU A 600 18.23 6.05 -14.22
N ALA A 601 17.31 6.86 -13.71
CA ALA A 601 16.08 6.38 -13.09
C ALA A 601 15.19 5.59 -14.07
N ILE A 602 15.13 6.03 -15.34
CA ILE A 602 14.40 5.34 -16.42
C ILE A 602 15.12 4.04 -16.81
N CYS A 603 16.45 4.06 -16.97
CA CYS A 603 17.22 2.85 -17.31
C CYS A 603 17.13 1.74 -16.25
N VAL A 604 17.05 2.10 -14.96
CA VAL A 604 16.90 1.13 -13.85
C VAL A 604 15.45 0.70 -13.68
N ARG A 605 14.49 1.64 -13.61
CA ARG A 605 13.12 1.40 -13.10
C ARG A 605 12.01 1.51 -14.16
N ASN A 606 12.37 1.74 -15.41
CA ASN A 606 11.49 2.06 -16.54
C ASN A 606 10.85 3.47 -16.44
N PHE A 607 10.17 3.90 -17.51
CA PHE A 607 9.44 5.17 -17.53
C PHE A 607 8.24 5.12 -16.57
N ASP A 608 8.13 6.14 -15.71
CA ASP A 608 6.95 6.35 -14.86
C ASP A 608 6.51 7.82 -14.98
N TRP A 609 5.39 8.06 -15.65
CA TRP A 609 4.87 9.41 -15.90
C TRP A 609 4.56 10.22 -14.62
N ARG A 610 4.38 9.54 -13.47
CA ARG A 610 4.20 10.18 -12.16
C ARG A 610 5.51 10.77 -11.62
N ILE A 611 6.65 10.39 -12.19
CA ILE A 611 8.00 10.77 -11.77
C ILE A 611 8.69 11.60 -12.87
N CYS A 612 8.59 11.19 -14.13
CA CYS A 612 9.30 11.79 -15.28
C CYS A 612 8.74 13.15 -15.74
N GLY A 613 7.60 13.58 -15.19
CA GLY A 613 7.03 14.92 -15.38
C GLY A 613 5.86 14.97 -16.36
N SER A 614 4.82 15.73 -16.01
CA SER A 614 3.59 15.92 -16.79
C SER A 614 3.76 16.94 -17.92
N ASN A 615 4.80 16.75 -18.75
CA ASN A 615 5.18 17.64 -19.85
C ASN A 615 4.27 17.42 -21.07
N GLY A 616 3.06 17.96 -21.00
CA GLY A 616 1.98 17.62 -21.90
C GLY A 616 1.06 16.58 -21.25
N THR A 617 -0.22 16.93 -21.13
CA THR A 617 -1.28 16.01 -20.66
C THR A 617 -2.45 15.95 -21.64
N SER A 618 -2.36 16.60 -22.80
CA SER A 618 -3.45 16.84 -23.76
C SER A 618 -4.21 15.58 -24.20
N TYR A 619 -3.52 14.44 -24.27
CA TYR A 619 -4.05 13.16 -24.75
C TYR A 619 -4.15 12.09 -23.65
N GLY A 620 -3.93 12.48 -22.39
CA GLY A 620 -4.01 11.62 -21.21
C GLY A 620 -2.88 11.84 -20.22
N LYS A 621 -3.01 11.25 -19.04
CA LYS A 621 -2.00 11.22 -17.96
C LYS A 621 -1.28 9.88 -18.02
N GLY A 622 -0.34 9.78 -18.97
CA GLY A 622 0.49 8.61 -19.25
C GLY A 622 1.90 9.01 -19.67
N SER A 623 2.71 8.05 -20.08
CA SER A 623 4.05 8.28 -20.63
C SER A 623 3.96 8.63 -22.11
N TYR A 624 4.45 9.81 -22.48
CA TYR A 624 4.39 10.34 -23.86
C TYR A 624 5.62 9.90 -24.67
N PHE A 625 5.36 9.45 -25.90
CA PHE A 625 6.38 9.06 -26.88
C PHE A 625 6.05 9.66 -28.23
N ALA A 626 7.05 10.20 -28.92
CA ALA A 626 6.87 10.83 -30.23
C ALA A 626 7.43 9.95 -31.35
N ARG A 627 6.74 9.91 -32.49
CA ARG A 627 7.30 9.39 -33.75
C ARG A 627 8.52 10.20 -34.20
N ASP A 628 8.46 11.51 -33.97
CA ASP A 628 9.41 12.47 -34.53
C ASP A 628 10.42 12.95 -33.46
N ALA A 629 11.71 12.74 -33.70
CA ALA A 629 12.79 13.13 -32.79
C ALA A 629 12.81 14.65 -32.49
N SER A 630 12.42 15.49 -33.45
CA SER A 630 12.30 16.95 -33.28
C SER A 630 11.29 17.36 -32.22
N TYR A 631 10.17 16.62 -32.07
CA TYR A 631 9.22 16.86 -30.98
C TYR A 631 9.86 16.54 -29.62
N SER A 632 10.57 15.41 -29.53
CA SER A 632 11.29 15.03 -28.31
C SER A 632 12.41 16.01 -27.93
N HIS A 633 13.10 16.63 -28.89
CA HIS A 633 14.16 17.60 -28.64
C HIS A 633 13.71 18.77 -27.75
N ALA A 634 12.45 19.22 -27.86
CA ALA A 634 11.90 20.31 -27.05
C ALA A 634 11.82 19.98 -25.55
N TYR A 635 11.88 18.70 -25.18
CA TYR A 635 11.85 18.20 -23.80
C TYR A 635 13.22 17.75 -23.27
N CYS A 636 14.24 17.73 -24.14
CA CYS A 636 15.64 17.56 -23.74
C CYS A 636 16.16 18.81 -23.01
N GLU A 637 17.14 18.62 -22.13
CA GLU A 637 17.70 19.69 -21.29
C GLU A 637 18.49 20.73 -22.10
N SER A 638 17.99 21.97 -22.19
CA SER A 638 18.55 23.03 -23.04
C SER A 638 19.80 23.74 -22.48
N ALA A 639 20.25 23.43 -21.26
CA ALA A 639 21.38 24.09 -20.62
C ALA A 639 22.75 23.45 -20.93
N VAL A 640 22.79 22.41 -21.78
CA VAL A 640 23.97 21.55 -21.99
C VAL A 640 24.34 21.51 -23.47
N LYS A 641 25.64 21.61 -23.80
CA LYS A 641 26.19 21.54 -25.17
C LYS A 641 25.95 20.19 -25.88
N THR A 642 25.61 19.15 -25.11
CA THR A 642 25.25 17.82 -25.57
C THR A 642 23.89 17.50 -24.99
N LYS A 643 22.96 17.08 -25.84
CA LYS A 643 21.61 16.63 -25.45
C LYS A 643 21.52 15.11 -25.53
N THR A 644 20.60 14.57 -24.73
CA THR A 644 20.32 13.13 -24.67
C THR A 644 18.82 12.91 -24.83
N MET A 645 18.43 11.91 -25.64
CA MET A 645 17.06 11.41 -25.72
C MET A 645 17.03 9.89 -25.75
N PHE A 646 15.93 9.31 -25.28
CA PHE A 646 15.68 7.88 -25.43
C PHE A 646 15.06 7.57 -26.80
N VAL A 647 15.38 6.38 -27.33
CA VAL A 647 14.47 5.62 -28.19
C VAL A 647 13.97 4.44 -27.37
N ALA A 648 12.65 4.37 -27.19
CA ALA A 648 11.97 3.30 -26.48
C ALA A 648 11.19 2.42 -27.45
N ARG A 649 11.16 1.12 -27.16
CA ARG A 649 10.25 0.16 -27.79
C ARG A 649 8.94 0.18 -27.01
N VAL A 650 7.83 0.40 -27.70
CA VAL A 650 6.51 0.64 -27.10
C VAL A 650 5.48 -0.29 -27.72
N LEU A 651 4.77 -1.05 -26.89
CA LEU A 651 3.59 -1.83 -27.24
C LEU A 651 2.39 -0.87 -27.32
N VAL A 652 2.18 -0.29 -28.51
CA VAL A 652 1.11 0.69 -28.74
C VAL A 652 -0.26 0.01 -28.92
N GLY A 653 -0.27 -1.24 -29.39
CA GLY A 653 -1.47 -2.06 -29.56
C GLY A 653 -2.56 -1.38 -30.40
N ASP A 654 -3.82 -1.67 -30.09
CA ASP A 654 -4.96 -0.94 -30.66
C ASP A 654 -5.14 0.41 -29.95
N TYR A 655 -5.08 1.52 -30.70
CA TYR A 655 -5.13 2.89 -30.16
C TYR A 655 -6.36 3.70 -30.58
N VAL A 656 -6.57 4.82 -29.88
CA VAL A 656 -7.70 5.75 -30.04
C VAL A 656 -7.27 7.17 -29.68
N ARG A 657 -7.99 8.19 -30.12
CA ARG A 657 -7.69 9.59 -29.80
C ARG A 657 -7.78 9.86 -28.30
N GLY A 658 -6.71 10.42 -27.75
CA GLY A 658 -6.59 10.70 -26.32
C GLY A 658 -7.33 11.96 -25.85
N ASN A 659 -7.52 12.05 -24.54
CA ASN A 659 -8.16 13.19 -23.86
C ASN A 659 -7.46 13.49 -22.53
N ALA A 660 -7.29 14.77 -22.19
CA ALA A 660 -6.54 15.20 -21.01
C ALA A 660 -7.10 14.76 -19.63
N THR A 661 -8.35 14.29 -19.60
CA THR A 661 -8.94 13.71 -18.39
C THR A 661 -8.51 12.26 -18.14
N TYR A 662 -8.08 11.53 -19.17
CA TYR A 662 -7.83 10.09 -19.12
C TYR A 662 -6.63 9.74 -18.21
N VAL A 663 -6.84 8.75 -17.33
CA VAL A 663 -5.83 8.15 -16.43
C VAL A 663 -5.50 6.70 -16.80
N ARG A 664 -6.21 6.16 -17.78
CA ARG A 664 -6.03 4.90 -18.51
C ARG A 664 -6.70 5.06 -19.88
N PRO A 665 -6.47 4.19 -20.87
CA PRO A 665 -7.20 4.23 -22.13
C PRO A 665 -8.73 4.07 -21.92
N PRO A 666 -9.58 4.61 -22.82
CA PRO A 666 -11.02 4.42 -22.74
C PRO A 666 -11.43 2.98 -23.16
N PRO A 667 -12.67 2.55 -22.85
CA PRO A 667 -13.17 1.25 -23.28
C PRO A 667 -13.45 1.20 -24.79
N ARG A 668 -13.25 0.04 -25.41
CA ARG A 668 -13.54 -0.25 -26.84
C ARG A 668 -15.01 -0.56 -27.12
N SER A 669 -15.79 -0.87 -26.09
CA SER A 669 -17.22 -1.17 -26.22
C SER A 669 -18.02 -0.65 -25.04
N VAL A 670 -19.33 -0.47 -25.25
CA VAL A 670 -20.28 0.06 -24.24
C VAL A 670 -20.32 -0.81 -22.97
N VAL A 671 -19.92 -2.08 -23.06
CA VAL A 671 -19.89 -3.04 -21.93
C VAL A 671 -18.68 -2.81 -21.00
N GLY A 672 -17.68 -2.02 -21.41
CA GLY A 672 -16.58 -1.58 -20.54
C GLY A 672 -15.53 -2.64 -20.16
N LEU A 673 -15.62 -3.87 -20.69
CA LEU A 673 -14.75 -5.00 -20.33
C LEU A 673 -13.42 -5.08 -21.12
N ARG A 674 -13.32 -4.40 -22.27
CA ARG A 674 -12.09 -4.29 -23.07
C ARG A 674 -11.73 -2.82 -23.26
N PHE A 675 -10.45 -2.49 -23.09
CA PHE A 675 -9.88 -1.15 -23.26
C PHE A 675 -9.05 -1.09 -24.54
N TYR A 676 -8.75 0.13 -25.00
CA TYR A 676 -7.66 0.35 -25.95
C TYR A 676 -6.32 0.17 -25.23
N ASP A 677 -5.23 -0.04 -25.97
CA ASP A 677 -3.90 -0.26 -25.43
C ASP A 677 -3.14 1.05 -25.21
N SER A 678 -3.36 2.05 -26.07
CA SER A 678 -2.75 3.38 -25.94
C SER A 678 -3.67 4.49 -26.48
N CYS A 679 -3.27 5.75 -26.25
CA CYS A 679 -3.97 6.93 -26.75
C CYS A 679 -3.06 7.77 -27.67
N VAL A 680 -3.62 8.38 -28.71
CA VAL A 680 -2.88 9.16 -29.73
C VAL A 680 -3.42 10.57 -29.94
N ASP A 681 -2.64 11.43 -30.59
CA ASP A 681 -3.06 12.75 -31.05
C ASP A 681 -4.04 12.68 -32.24
N ASN A 682 -3.77 11.76 -33.16
CA ASN A 682 -4.53 11.53 -34.39
C ASN A 682 -4.53 10.02 -34.73
N GLU A 683 -5.71 9.45 -35.00
CA GLU A 683 -5.85 8.01 -35.28
C GLU A 683 -5.38 7.62 -36.70
N SER A 684 -5.44 8.51 -37.69
CA SER A 684 -5.07 8.18 -39.08
C SER A 684 -3.59 8.42 -39.39
N ASN A 685 -2.92 9.26 -38.61
CA ASN A 685 -1.48 9.53 -38.74
C ASN A 685 -0.90 9.98 -37.38
N PRO A 686 -0.77 9.07 -36.40
CA PRO A 686 -0.31 9.41 -35.06
C PRO A 686 1.14 9.92 -35.08
N SER A 687 1.35 11.07 -34.42
CA SER A 687 2.67 11.64 -34.16
C SER A 687 3.09 11.47 -32.69
N ILE A 688 2.12 11.32 -31.79
CA ILE A 688 2.29 11.16 -30.33
C ILE A 688 1.51 9.93 -29.88
N PHE A 689 2.16 9.07 -29.10
CA PHE A 689 1.56 7.95 -28.39
C PHE A 689 1.65 8.16 -26.89
N VAL A 690 0.58 7.82 -26.17
CA VAL A 690 0.47 7.89 -24.71
C VAL A 690 0.09 6.52 -24.19
N VAL A 691 1.03 5.87 -23.52
CA VAL A 691 0.84 4.58 -22.84
C VAL A 691 0.77 4.78 -21.33
N PHE A 692 -0.08 4.01 -20.67
CA PHE A 692 -0.42 4.23 -19.26
C PHE A 692 0.27 3.21 -18.34
N GLU A 693 0.49 1.99 -18.83
CA GLU A 693 1.21 0.96 -18.09
C GLU A 693 2.70 0.93 -18.44
N LYS A 694 3.55 1.07 -17.41
CA LYS A 694 5.01 1.09 -17.56
C LYS A 694 5.61 -0.19 -18.17
N TYR A 695 4.86 -1.29 -18.21
CA TYR A 695 5.30 -2.56 -18.80
C TYR A 695 5.08 -2.64 -20.31
N GLN A 696 4.32 -1.71 -20.90
CA GLN A 696 4.20 -1.54 -22.35
C GLN A 696 5.49 -0.98 -22.99
N ILE A 697 6.53 -0.68 -22.20
CA ILE A 697 7.68 0.12 -22.61
C ILE A 697 8.99 -0.61 -22.28
N TYR A 698 9.96 -0.55 -23.19
CA TYR A 698 11.35 -0.88 -22.92
C TYR A 698 12.28 0.26 -23.39
N PRO A 699 13.06 0.91 -22.51
CA PRO A 699 14.06 1.90 -22.92
C PRO A 699 15.21 1.15 -23.61
N GLU A 700 15.35 1.30 -24.93
CA GLU A 700 16.26 0.45 -25.72
C GLU A 700 17.54 1.16 -26.13
N TYR A 701 17.48 2.45 -26.47
CA TYR A 701 18.66 3.23 -26.82
C TYR A 701 18.65 4.61 -26.17
N LEU A 702 19.85 5.14 -25.90
CA LEU A 702 20.11 6.54 -25.60
C LEU A 702 20.93 7.15 -26.74
N ILE A 703 20.39 8.17 -27.39
CA ILE A 703 21.09 8.96 -28.40
C ILE A 703 21.68 10.19 -27.70
N ASN A 704 23.01 10.29 -27.69
CA ASN A 704 23.73 11.50 -27.31
C ASN A 704 24.10 12.25 -28.59
N TYR A 705 23.69 13.51 -28.67
CA TYR A 705 23.86 14.34 -29.86
C TYR A 705 24.11 15.81 -29.48
N LYS A 706 24.54 16.60 -30.44
CA LYS A 706 24.64 18.06 -30.34
C LYS A 706 23.97 18.71 -31.54
N GLU A 707 23.77 20.02 -31.45
CA GLU A 707 23.63 20.89 -32.62
C GLU A 707 25.01 20.97 -33.31
#